data_AF-A0A128EIL6-F1
#
_entry.id   AF-A0A128EIL6-F1
#
_cell.length_a   1.000
_cell.length_b   1.000
_cell.length_c   1.000
_cell.angle_alpha   90.00
_cell.angle_beta   90.00
_cell.angle_gamma   90.00
#
_symmetry.space_group_name_H-M   'P 1'
#
loop_
_entity.id
_entity.type
_entity.pdbx_description
1 polymer ?
#
loop_
_entity_poly.entity_id
_entity_poly.type
_entity_poly.pdbx_seq_one_letter_code
_entity_poly.pdbx_strand_id
1 'polypeptide(L)'
;MAGLNVADVIKELGISKSYLYKLIDKENILIPRSETGRYFWDESTVETIKKVLHIDGSQDKENIDSLISKLGLKQSFINNRRYLGNKYSLSDFIRKTVDENCKGVNIVIDIFSGTGAVANTFKDKMLITNDLLYSNYISNYAWFGYEKYSSKKIVELIYDYNQVKTKENNYMRENFADTFFSADDCSKIGYIREDIEVKYKNKEINFKEYAILITSLLYAMDKIANTVGHYDAYRKNADFEKTLVLNVLLPEETINSNNTCYNLDSNKLIKSIKGDLLYLDPPYNSRQYCDAYHLLENVARWEKPEVYGIARKMDRTLLKSDYCMITATKAFEELIENADTKYILLSYNNMSDKGNDRSNAKISDEDIVRILSKKGEVAIFESDYKSFSTGKSDIKDNKERLFLCEVFSEKKKKMKISCPFNYTGGKFKLLEQLQPLFVEKEVFLDLFAGGGNIGINSSSSKVIFNDLNEKLIDLIKFIKDTDTNILLKQIDNIIDRYALSNTSLYGYSYYDCDSSKGLAEYNKKRFLKLRDDFNDKVLGGEIDYSMLYVLIVFSFNNQIRFNRKGLFNLPVGKRDFNSKMRSKLVLFSEELKSKDVQFMKKDFREILLDDFSNETFIYCDPPYLITNATYNENGMWTELEEKALLEFLDEANEKGFRFALSNVLESKNKKNDILYNWIESKGYYCNRLNKSYSNSNYHRKNKNSISEEVLITNYPVDWRNE
;
A
#
# COMPACT_ATOMS: atom_id res chain seq x y z
N MET A 1 -9.47 26.59 -38.11
CA MET A 1 -9.02 25.91 -36.87
C MET A 1 -8.19 26.92 -36.10
N ALA A 2 -8.54 27.19 -34.84
CA ALA A 2 -7.82 28.17 -34.03
C ALA A 2 -6.41 27.64 -33.75
N GLY A 3 -5.37 28.40 -34.10
CA GLY A 3 -3.99 28.01 -33.79
C GLY A 3 -3.73 28.15 -32.29
N LEU A 4 -3.07 27.16 -31.69
CA LEU A 4 -2.65 27.19 -30.30
C LEU A 4 -1.50 28.20 -30.13
N ASN A 5 -1.45 28.90 -29.01
CA ASN A 5 -0.28 29.71 -28.67
C ASN A 5 0.80 28.82 -28.02
N VAL A 6 2.07 29.14 -28.21
CA VAL A 6 3.17 28.35 -27.64
C VAL A 6 3.11 28.28 -26.11
N ALA A 7 2.52 29.30 -25.45
CA ALA A 7 2.30 29.28 -24.01
C ALA A 7 1.34 28.16 -23.57
N ASP A 8 0.30 27.90 -24.35
CA ASP A 8 -0.66 26.82 -24.11
C ASP A 8 -0.01 25.46 -24.37
N VAL A 9 0.78 25.35 -25.44
CA VAL A 9 1.55 24.15 -25.78
C VAL A 9 2.55 23.78 -24.68
N ILE A 10 3.29 24.74 -24.14
CA ILE A 10 4.25 24.54 -23.05
C ILE A 10 3.54 24.11 -21.77
N LYS A 11 2.37 24.70 -21.47
CA LYS A 11 1.54 24.34 -20.32
C LYS A 11 0.99 22.91 -20.46
N GLU A 12 0.50 22.55 -21.65
CA GLU A 12 -0.03 21.22 -21.94
C GLU A 12 1.05 20.13 -21.92
N LEU A 13 2.26 20.44 -22.38
CA LEU A 13 3.37 19.50 -22.42
C LEU A 13 4.20 19.47 -21.12
N GLY A 14 3.94 20.34 -20.16
CA GLY A 14 4.68 20.38 -18.88
C GLY A 14 6.20 20.62 -19.03
N ILE A 15 6.65 21.24 -20.12
CA ILE A 15 8.09 21.47 -20.41
C ILE A 15 8.40 22.94 -20.65
N SER A 16 9.64 23.37 -20.38
CA SER A 16 10.05 24.76 -20.63
C SER A 16 10.10 25.11 -22.13
N LYS A 17 9.87 26.38 -22.47
CA LYS A 17 10.00 26.93 -23.84
C LYS A 17 11.34 26.61 -24.50
N SER A 18 12.43 26.69 -23.73
CA SER A 18 13.79 26.42 -24.22
C SER A 18 13.96 24.93 -24.57
N TYR A 19 13.41 24.05 -23.74
CA TYR A 19 13.45 22.61 -23.98
C TYR A 19 12.60 22.20 -25.19
N LEU A 20 11.41 22.78 -25.36
CA LEU A 20 10.55 22.56 -26.52
C LEU A 20 11.28 22.81 -27.85
N TYR A 21 11.95 23.95 -27.99
CA TYR A 21 12.68 24.26 -29.23
C TYR A 21 13.92 23.39 -29.44
N LYS A 22 14.62 23.04 -28.36
CA LYS A 22 15.75 22.11 -28.42
C LYS A 22 15.31 20.71 -28.87
N LEU A 23 14.13 20.27 -28.44
CA LEU A 23 13.53 19.00 -28.81
C LEU A 23 13.18 18.96 -30.30
N ILE A 24 12.53 20.02 -30.79
CA ILE A 24 12.14 20.16 -32.20
C ILE A 24 13.36 20.10 -33.12
N ASP A 25 14.45 20.77 -32.75
CA ASP A 25 15.70 20.81 -33.51
C ASP A 25 16.43 19.45 -33.48
N LYS A 26 16.51 18.82 -32.30
CA LYS A 26 17.19 17.54 -32.11
C LYS A 26 16.51 16.38 -32.82
N GLU A 27 15.17 16.33 -32.76
CA GLU A 27 14.36 15.23 -33.30
C GLU A 27 13.81 15.54 -34.70
N ASN A 28 14.23 16.68 -35.29
CA ASN A 28 13.92 17.12 -36.64
C ASN A 28 12.41 17.19 -36.95
N ILE A 29 11.63 17.67 -35.97
CA ILE A 29 10.16 17.74 -36.06
C ILE A 29 9.75 18.88 -37.00
N LEU A 30 9.06 18.56 -38.08
CA LEU A 30 8.59 19.53 -39.07
C LEU A 30 7.35 20.27 -38.54
N ILE A 31 7.53 21.55 -38.21
CA ILE A 31 6.45 22.44 -37.78
C ILE A 31 6.27 23.56 -38.81
N PRO A 32 5.05 23.81 -39.33
CA PRO A 32 4.80 24.92 -40.25
C PRO A 32 5.22 26.26 -39.65
N ARG A 33 5.84 27.12 -40.46
CA ARG A 33 6.25 28.47 -40.06
C ARG A 33 5.47 29.53 -40.83
N SER A 34 5.13 30.63 -40.17
CA SER A 34 4.60 31.82 -40.82
C SER A 34 5.65 32.47 -41.72
N GLU A 35 5.21 33.36 -42.62
CA GLU A 35 6.11 34.19 -43.45
C GLU A 35 7.10 35.04 -42.60
N THR A 36 6.77 35.27 -41.32
CA THR A 36 7.62 35.97 -40.34
C THR A 36 8.51 35.03 -39.52
N GLY A 37 8.57 33.74 -39.84
CA GLY A 37 9.44 32.74 -39.20
C GLY A 37 8.94 32.19 -37.86
N ARG A 38 7.70 32.50 -37.45
CA ARG A 38 7.12 31.97 -36.20
C ARG A 38 6.48 30.60 -36.45
N TYR A 39 6.68 29.68 -35.51
CA TYR A 39 6.01 28.37 -35.55
C TYR A 39 4.50 28.52 -35.40
N PHE A 40 3.77 27.78 -36.23
CA PHE A 40 2.33 27.60 -36.13
C PHE A 40 2.06 26.31 -35.36
N TRP A 41 1.30 26.40 -34.28
CA TRP A 41 1.00 25.25 -33.42
C TRP A 41 -0.44 24.79 -33.67
N ASP A 42 -0.59 23.54 -34.06
CA ASP A 42 -1.87 22.84 -34.12
C ASP A 42 -1.85 21.59 -33.23
N GLU A 43 -3.02 21.03 -32.98
CA GLU A 43 -3.18 19.83 -32.13
C GLU A 43 -2.31 18.66 -32.63
N SER A 44 -2.13 18.51 -33.94
CA SER A 44 -1.31 17.45 -34.54
C SER A 44 0.18 17.59 -34.22
N THR A 45 0.67 18.83 -34.17
CA THR A 45 2.04 19.16 -33.79
C THR A 45 2.27 18.88 -32.31
N VAL A 46 1.30 19.25 -31.47
CA VAL A 46 1.35 18.99 -30.02
C VAL A 46 1.34 17.49 -29.74
N GLU A 47 0.50 16.71 -30.43
CA GLU A 47 0.49 15.24 -30.34
C GLU A 47 1.83 14.61 -30.74
N THR A 48 2.43 15.11 -31.82
CA THR A 48 3.75 14.62 -32.28
C THR A 48 4.81 14.85 -31.23
N ILE A 49 4.77 16.00 -30.54
CA ILE A 49 5.71 16.34 -29.48
C ILE A 49 5.43 15.54 -28.21
N LYS A 50 4.16 15.28 -27.86
CA LYS A 50 3.78 14.37 -26.76
C LYS A 50 4.36 12.97 -26.96
N LYS A 51 4.29 12.45 -28.19
CA LYS A 51 4.88 11.15 -28.58
C LYS A 51 6.39 11.10 -28.40
N VAL A 52 7.09 12.19 -28.72
CA VAL A 52 8.56 12.29 -28.57
C VAL A 52 8.98 12.45 -27.10
N LEU A 53 8.17 13.12 -26.28
CA LEU A 53 8.46 13.36 -24.88
C LEU A 53 8.14 12.18 -23.95
N HIS A 54 7.53 11.11 -24.46
CA HIS A 54 7.05 9.96 -23.67
C HIS A 54 6.13 10.37 -22.50
N ILE A 55 5.42 11.49 -22.64
CA ILE A 55 4.58 12.04 -21.56
C ILE A 55 3.27 11.26 -21.41
N ASP A 56 2.85 10.52 -22.43
CA ASP A 56 1.80 9.53 -22.29
C ASP A 56 2.39 8.12 -22.38
N GLY A 57 2.17 7.31 -21.33
CA GLY A 57 2.32 5.85 -21.39
C GLY A 57 1.35 5.17 -22.38
N SER A 58 0.68 5.95 -23.24
CA SER A 58 -0.17 5.48 -24.32
C SER A 58 0.62 4.75 -25.41
N GLN A 59 1.85 5.17 -25.71
CA GLN A 59 2.67 4.52 -26.74
C GLN A 59 3.04 3.08 -26.37
N ASP A 60 3.38 2.82 -25.10
CA ASP A 60 3.70 1.46 -24.64
C ASP A 60 2.45 0.59 -24.58
N LYS A 61 1.30 1.13 -24.16
CA LYS A 61 0.04 0.38 -24.09
C LYS A 61 -0.53 0.07 -25.48
N GLU A 62 -0.54 1.04 -26.39
CA GLU A 62 -0.91 0.84 -27.81
C GLU A 62 0.01 -0.18 -28.49
N ASN A 63 1.30 -0.18 -28.15
CA ASN A 63 2.26 -1.17 -28.65
C ASN A 63 1.97 -2.57 -28.10
N ILE A 64 1.62 -2.72 -26.82
CA ILE A 64 1.25 -4.01 -26.23
C ILE A 64 -0.07 -4.54 -26.81
N ASP A 65 -1.09 -3.71 -26.95
CA ASP A 65 -2.37 -4.13 -27.56
C ASP A 65 -2.17 -4.51 -29.03
N SER A 66 -1.33 -3.78 -29.76
CA SER A 66 -0.92 -4.15 -31.11
C SER A 66 -0.15 -5.46 -31.14
N LEU A 67 0.71 -5.74 -30.17
CA LEU A 67 1.48 -6.99 -30.08
C LEU A 67 0.54 -8.18 -29.80
N ILE A 68 -0.39 -8.05 -28.87
CA ILE A 68 -1.42 -9.05 -28.57
C ILE A 68 -2.22 -9.38 -29.84
N SER A 69 -2.66 -8.35 -30.57
CA SER A 69 -3.41 -8.50 -31.81
C SER A 69 -2.58 -9.17 -32.91
N LYS A 70 -1.34 -8.73 -33.11
CA LYS A 70 -0.40 -9.30 -34.11
C LYS A 70 -0.11 -10.78 -33.86
N LEU A 71 -0.03 -11.19 -32.60
CA LEU A 71 0.22 -12.58 -32.20
C LEU A 71 -1.06 -13.42 -32.10
N GLY A 72 -2.24 -12.83 -32.35
CA GLY A 72 -3.53 -13.53 -32.31
C GLY A 72 -3.93 -13.98 -30.90
N LEU A 73 -3.43 -13.31 -29.86
CA LEU A 73 -3.69 -13.65 -28.46
C LEU A 73 -4.99 -13.01 -27.97
N LYS A 74 -5.61 -13.63 -26.95
CA LYS A 74 -6.79 -13.10 -26.27
C LYS A 74 -6.44 -12.69 -24.85
N GLN A 75 -7.11 -11.67 -24.34
CA GLN A 75 -6.96 -11.24 -22.95
C GLN A 75 -7.92 -11.99 -22.01
N SER A 76 -7.54 -12.11 -20.74
CA SER A 76 -8.40 -12.55 -19.64
C SER A 76 -8.49 -11.46 -18.58
N PHE A 77 -9.65 -11.38 -17.95
CA PHE A 77 -9.98 -10.48 -16.85
C PHE A 77 -10.35 -11.29 -15.61
N ILE A 78 -10.37 -10.65 -14.45
CA ILE A 78 -10.57 -11.31 -13.15
C ILE A 78 -11.87 -12.15 -13.07
N ASN A 79 -12.93 -11.71 -13.76
CA ASN A 79 -14.22 -12.39 -13.80
C ASN A 79 -14.23 -13.68 -14.63
N ASN A 80 -13.15 -13.99 -15.36
CA ASN A 80 -13.08 -15.20 -16.17
C ASN A 80 -12.75 -16.47 -15.36
N ARG A 81 -12.40 -16.35 -14.07
CA ARG A 81 -12.11 -17.50 -13.21
C ARG A 81 -13.39 -18.20 -12.75
N ARG A 82 -13.47 -19.52 -12.97
CA ARG A 82 -14.59 -20.33 -12.47
C ARG A 82 -14.37 -20.67 -11.00
N TYR A 83 -15.28 -20.20 -10.14
CA TYR A 83 -15.17 -20.46 -8.70
C TYR A 83 -16.55 -20.53 -8.04
N LEU A 84 -16.70 -21.46 -7.10
CA LEU A 84 -17.94 -21.68 -6.38
C LEU A 84 -18.17 -20.50 -5.43
N GLY A 85 -19.36 -19.90 -5.49
CA GLY A 85 -19.71 -18.78 -4.62
C GLY A 85 -19.08 -17.45 -5.02
N ASN A 86 -18.52 -17.33 -6.23
CA ASN A 86 -17.97 -16.06 -6.74
C ASN A 86 -19.03 -14.94 -6.69
N LYS A 87 -18.66 -13.81 -6.06
CA LYS A 87 -19.53 -12.64 -5.82
C LYS A 87 -19.42 -11.54 -6.87
N TYR A 88 -18.81 -11.80 -8.02
CA TYR A 88 -18.65 -10.79 -9.07
C TYR A 88 -19.96 -10.12 -9.51
N SER A 89 -21.07 -10.87 -9.56
CA SER A 89 -22.40 -10.33 -9.86
C SER A 89 -23.02 -9.48 -8.75
N LEU A 90 -22.45 -9.52 -7.54
CA LEU A 90 -22.90 -8.78 -6.36
C LEU A 90 -21.99 -7.57 -6.06
N SER A 91 -20.95 -7.36 -6.86
CA SER A 91 -19.99 -6.26 -6.69
C SER A 91 -20.68 -4.90 -6.56
N ASP A 92 -21.66 -4.60 -7.41
CA ASP A 92 -22.37 -3.31 -7.36
C ASP A 92 -23.19 -3.13 -6.08
N PHE A 93 -23.84 -4.20 -5.62
CA PHE A 93 -24.60 -4.18 -4.38
C PHE A 93 -23.68 -3.97 -3.16
N ILE A 94 -22.58 -4.72 -3.09
CA ILE A 94 -21.56 -4.59 -2.04
C ILE A 94 -20.97 -3.18 -2.03
N ARG A 95 -20.57 -2.66 -3.21
CA ARG A 95 -19.99 -1.33 -3.34
C ARG A 95 -20.96 -0.26 -2.85
N LYS A 96 -22.18 -0.29 -3.35
CA LYS A 96 -23.23 0.68 -3.02
C LYS A 96 -23.53 0.67 -1.52
N THR A 97 -23.67 -0.51 -0.90
CA THR A 97 -23.90 -0.62 0.54
C THR A 97 -22.78 0.03 1.34
N VAL A 98 -21.52 -0.16 0.96
CA VAL A 98 -20.39 0.49 1.63
C VAL A 98 -20.38 2.00 1.40
N ASP A 99 -20.53 2.46 0.17
CA ASP A 99 -20.47 3.90 -0.15
C ASP A 99 -21.61 4.71 0.50
N GLU A 100 -22.80 4.11 0.67
CA GLU A 100 -23.95 4.78 1.28
C GLU A 100 -23.95 4.76 2.82
N ASN A 101 -23.27 3.79 3.45
CA ASN A 101 -23.40 3.53 4.89
C ASN A 101 -22.07 3.59 5.67
N CYS A 102 -20.92 3.66 4.99
CA CYS A 102 -19.61 3.74 5.62
C CYS A 102 -18.92 5.06 5.27
N LYS A 103 -18.08 5.57 6.18
CA LYS A 103 -17.26 6.77 5.95
C LYS A 103 -15.79 6.49 6.23
N GLY A 104 -14.89 7.11 5.48
CA GLY A 104 -13.45 6.99 5.70
C GLY A 104 -12.89 5.60 5.48
N VAL A 105 -13.39 4.91 4.45
CA VAL A 105 -12.87 3.61 4.01
C VAL A 105 -11.74 3.84 3.00
N ASN A 106 -10.49 3.66 3.45
CA ASN A 106 -9.29 3.70 2.62
C ASN A 106 -8.58 2.34 2.54
N ILE A 107 -8.76 1.49 3.56
CA ILE A 107 -8.16 0.16 3.65
C ILE A 107 -9.27 -0.90 3.72
N VAL A 108 -9.32 -1.78 2.72
CA VAL A 108 -10.30 -2.88 2.64
C VAL A 108 -9.58 -4.21 2.78
N ILE A 109 -10.05 -5.01 3.75
CA ILE A 109 -9.57 -6.37 4.01
C ILE A 109 -10.58 -7.35 3.43
N ASP A 110 -10.19 -8.09 2.39
CA ASP A 110 -10.93 -9.23 1.88
C ASP A 110 -10.27 -10.51 2.39
N ILE A 111 -10.69 -10.96 3.59
CA ILE A 111 -9.98 -12.02 4.33
C ILE A 111 -10.25 -13.43 3.79
N PHE A 112 -11.31 -13.58 2.99
CA PHE A 112 -11.72 -14.80 2.28
C PHE A 112 -11.82 -14.52 0.78
N SER A 113 -10.76 -13.95 0.21
CA SER A 113 -10.78 -13.34 -1.12
C SER A 113 -11.15 -14.27 -2.27
N GLY A 114 -10.88 -15.57 -2.17
CA GLY A 114 -11.19 -16.53 -3.22
C GLY A 114 -10.60 -16.12 -4.58
N THR A 115 -11.46 -15.68 -5.49
CA THR A 115 -11.03 -15.19 -6.81
C THR A 115 -10.53 -13.74 -6.83
N GLY A 116 -10.79 -12.98 -5.77
CA GLY A 116 -10.51 -11.55 -5.71
C GLY A 116 -11.63 -10.66 -6.26
N ALA A 117 -12.80 -11.22 -6.57
CA ALA A 117 -13.90 -10.46 -7.20
C ALA A 117 -14.36 -9.26 -6.36
N VAL A 118 -14.44 -9.41 -5.03
CA VAL A 118 -14.85 -8.32 -4.13
C VAL A 118 -13.70 -7.36 -3.89
N ALA A 119 -12.47 -7.85 -3.67
CA ALA A 119 -11.29 -7.01 -3.67
C ALA A 119 -11.19 -6.09 -4.91
N ASN A 120 -11.50 -6.60 -6.11
CA ASN A 120 -11.53 -5.81 -7.35
C ASN A 120 -12.58 -4.69 -7.35
N THR A 121 -13.70 -4.87 -6.64
CA THR A 121 -14.72 -3.83 -6.45
C THR A 121 -14.17 -2.61 -5.70
N PHE A 122 -13.14 -2.80 -4.87
CA PHE A 122 -12.50 -1.77 -4.06
C PHE A 122 -11.07 -1.48 -4.52
N LYS A 123 -10.75 -1.70 -5.80
CA LYS A 123 -9.39 -1.50 -6.34
C LYS A 123 -8.88 -0.05 -6.27
N ASP A 124 -9.77 0.91 -6.06
CA ASP A 124 -9.48 2.32 -5.77
C ASP A 124 -8.99 2.57 -4.33
N LYS A 125 -9.02 1.54 -3.48
CA LYS A 125 -8.59 1.55 -2.08
C LYS A 125 -7.28 0.75 -1.91
N MET A 126 -6.66 0.86 -0.73
CA MET A 126 -5.63 -0.09 -0.31
C MET A 126 -6.28 -1.43 0.00
N LEU A 127 -5.79 -2.50 -0.61
CA LEU A 127 -6.32 -3.85 -0.49
C LEU A 127 -5.42 -4.74 0.36
N ILE A 128 -6.03 -5.44 1.31
CA ILE A 128 -5.44 -6.56 2.03
C ILE A 128 -6.25 -7.79 1.67
N THR A 129 -5.68 -8.67 0.84
CA THR A 129 -6.34 -9.91 0.42
C THR A 129 -5.76 -11.11 1.17
N ASN A 130 -6.60 -12.09 1.49
CA ASN A 130 -6.14 -13.36 2.04
C ASN A 130 -6.96 -14.52 1.49
N ASP A 131 -6.33 -15.68 1.32
CA ASP A 131 -7.04 -16.92 1.11
C ASP A 131 -6.22 -18.11 1.64
N LEU A 132 -6.90 -19.15 2.11
CA LEU A 132 -6.25 -20.37 2.60
C LEU A 132 -5.62 -21.18 1.46
N LEU A 133 -6.21 -21.17 0.26
CA LEU A 133 -5.69 -21.88 -0.91
C LEU A 133 -4.64 -21.02 -1.61
N TYR A 134 -3.45 -21.60 -1.86
CA TYR A 134 -2.36 -20.95 -2.56
C TYR A 134 -2.74 -20.56 -4.00
N SER A 135 -3.54 -21.39 -4.67
CA SER A 135 -4.08 -21.11 -6.00
C SER A 135 -4.92 -19.82 -6.06
N ASN A 136 -5.59 -19.47 -4.97
CA ASN A 136 -6.30 -18.20 -4.80
C ASN A 136 -5.34 -17.07 -4.47
N TYR A 137 -4.44 -17.28 -3.50
CA TYR A 137 -3.40 -16.31 -3.15
C TYR A 137 -2.58 -15.86 -4.36
N ILE A 138 -2.09 -16.78 -5.19
CA ILE A 138 -1.26 -16.44 -6.35
C ILE A 138 -2.06 -15.63 -7.40
N SER A 139 -3.36 -15.92 -7.54
CA SER A 139 -4.27 -15.15 -8.39
C SER A 139 -4.50 -13.74 -7.83
N ASN A 140 -4.71 -13.60 -6.52
CA ASN A 140 -4.83 -12.31 -5.86
C ASN A 140 -3.53 -11.50 -5.97
N TYR A 141 -2.36 -12.14 -5.83
CA TYR A 141 -1.09 -11.46 -6.02
C TYR A 141 -0.90 -11.00 -7.47
N ALA A 142 -1.28 -11.83 -8.45
CA ALA A 142 -1.27 -11.43 -9.86
C ALA A 142 -2.13 -10.20 -10.10
N TRP A 143 -3.34 -10.11 -9.53
CA TRP A 143 -4.22 -8.94 -9.75
C TRP A 143 -3.87 -7.72 -8.91
N PHE A 144 -3.55 -7.90 -7.62
CA PHE A 144 -3.52 -6.79 -6.64
C PHE A 144 -2.16 -6.59 -5.96
N GLY A 145 -1.24 -7.55 -6.03
CA GLY A 145 0.08 -7.42 -5.41
C GLY A 145 0.92 -6.33 -6.10
N TYR A 146 1.50 -5.41 -5.35
CA TYR A 146 2.32 -4.36 -5.94
C TYR A 146 3.75 -4.84 -6.19
N GLU A 147 4.09 -4.99 -7.47
CA GLU A 147 5.46 -5.15 -7.95
C GLU A 147 5.45 -4.82 -9.46
N LYS A 148 6.46 -4.09 -9.94
CA LYS A 148 6.58 -3.76 -11.36
C LYS A 148 6.84 -5.03 -12.17
N TYR A 149 6.24 -5.15 -13.35
CA TYR A 149 6.43 -6.30 -14.24
C TYR A 149 6.54 -5.85 -15.70
N SER A 150 7.05 -6.71 -16.58
CA SER A 150 7.09 -6.43 -18.02
C SER A 150 5.90 -7.03 -18.76
N SER A 151 4.94 -6.19 -19.14
CA SER A 151 3.79 -6.59 -19.98
C SER A 151 4.22 -7.28 -21.28
N LYS A 152 5.28 -6.78 -21.93
CA LYS A 152 5.85 -7.37 -23.13
C LYS A 152 6.33 -8.81 -22.89
N LYS A 153 7.10 -9.03 -21.82
CA LYS A 153 7.62 -10.36 -21.47
C LYS A 153 6.50 -11.37 -21.22
N ILE A 154 5.43 -10.95 -20.54
CA ILE A 154 4.24 -11.80 -20.32
C ILE A 154 3.59 -12.20 -21.64
N VAL A 155 3.41 -11.25 -22.56
CA VAL A 155 2.80 -11.51 -23.87
C VAL A 155 3.65 -12.49 -24.70
N GLU A 156 4.97 -12.27 -24.74
CA GLU A 156 5.92 -13.14 -25.46
C GLU A 156 5.93 -14.56 -24.89
N LEU A 157 6.04 -14.72 -23.57
CA LEU A 157 6.03 -16.03 -22.92
C LEU A 157 4.71 -16.79 -23.15
N ILE A 158 3.57 -16.10 -23.06
CA ILE A 158 2.26 -16.71 -23.32
C ILE A 158 2.13 -17.16 -24.78
N TYR A 159 2.64 -16.36 -25.73
CA TYR A 159 2.70 -16.77 -27.12
C TYR A 159 3.50 -18.06 -27.30
N ASP A 160 4.71 -18.10 -26.75
CA ASP A 160 5.62 -19.24 -26.85
C ASP A 160 5.00 -20.50 -26.23
N TYR A 161 4.42 -20.38 -25.03
CA TYR A 161 3.69 -21.48 -24.38
C TYR A 161 2.52 -21.99 -25.20
N ASN A 162 1.82 -21.11 -25.92
CA ASN A 162 0.73 -21.54 -26.80
C ASN A 162 1.23 -22.35 -28.01
N GLN A 163 2.46 -22.14 -28.48
CA GLN A 163 3.07 -22.91 -29.57
C GLN A 163 3.60 -24.28 -29.15
N VAL A 164 3.79 -24.52 -27.85
CA VAL A 164 4.33 -25.79 -27.35
C VAL A 164 3.42 -26.97 -27.72
N LYS A 165 4.03 -27.95 -28.38
CA LYS A 165 3.46 -29.29 -28.61
C LYS A 165 4.40 -30.30 -27.98
N THR A 166 3.93 -31.01 -26.96
CA THR A 166 4.75 -31.96 -26.22
C THR A 166 3.96 -33.21 -25.90
N LYS A 167 4.69 -34.34 -25.84
CA LYS A 167 4.23 -35.64 -25.35
C LYS A 167 5.14 -36.14 -24.23
N GLU A 168 5.83 -35.22 -23.57
CA GLU A 168 6.68 -35.54 -22.43
C GLU A 168 5.87 -36.23 -21.32
N ASN A 169 6.42 -37.33 -20.79
CA ASN A 169 5.81 -38.02 -19.66
C ASN A 169 6.24 -37.34 -18.35
N ASN A 170 5.70 -36.15 -18.10
CA ASN A 170 5.95 -35.40 -16.86
C ASN A 170 4.89 -35.69 -15.79
N TYR A 171 5.09 -35.11 -14.60
CA TYR A 171 4.22 -35.30 -13.43
C TYR A 171 2.71 -35.16 -13.75
N MET A 172 2.33 -34.16 -14.56
CA MET A 172 0.93 -33.95 -14.91
C MET A 172 0.38 -35.08 -15.79
N ARG A 173 1.17 -35.54 -16.77
CA ARG A 173 0.77 -36.67 -17.63
C ARG A 173 0.65 -37.96 -16.82
N GLU A 174 1.66 -38.27 -16.02
CA GLU A 174 1.71 -39.50 -15.22
C GLU A 174 0.52 -39.64 -14.26
N ASN A 175 0.09 -38.52 -13.66
CA ASN A 175 -0.91 -38.55 -12.59
C ASN A 175 -2.33 -38.19 -13.03
N PHE A 176 -2.48 -37.37 -14.08
CA PHE A 176 -3.77 -36.78 -14.46
C PHE A 176 -4.18 -36.99 -15.92
N ALA A 177 -3.37 -37.68 -16.75
CA ALA A 177 -3.75 -37.98 -18.13
C ALA A 177 -5.12 -38.65 -18.22
N ASP A 178 -5.92 -38.19 -19.19
CA ASP A 178 -7.23 -38.73 -19.55
C ASP A 178 -8.23 -38.75 -18.37
N THR A 179 -8.07 -37.81 -17.44
CA THR A 179 -9.00 -37.56 -16.34
C THR A 179 -9.70 -36.21 -16.53
N PHE A 180 -9.10 -35.14 -16.02
CA PHE A 180 -9.58 -33.76 -16.16
C PHE A 180 -9.23 -33.16 -17.53
N PHE A 181 -8.13 -33.62 -18.13
CA PHE A 181 -7.58 -33.14 -19.40
C PHE A 181 -7.06 -34.32 -20.23
N SER A 182 -6.82 -34.08 -21.52
CA SER A 182 -6.15 -35.06 -22.40
C SER A 182 -4.71 -35.31 -21.94
N ALA A 183 -4.15 -36.47 -22.26
CA ALA A 183 -2.75 -36.78 -21.95
C ALA A 183 -1.75 -35.74 -22.51
N ASP A 184 -2.02 -35.20 -23.70
CA ASP A 184 -1.14 -34.22 -24.35
C ASP A 184 -1.30 -32.81 -23.71
N ASP A 185 -2.51 -32.41 -23.31
CA ASP A 185 -2.71 -31.19 -22.52
C ASP A 185 -2.05 -31.30 -21.13
N CYS A 186 -2.13 -32.46 -20.47
CA CYS A 186 -1.40 -32.70 -19.22
C CYS A 186 0.12 -32.53 -19.43
N SER A 187 0.66 -33.09 -20.52
CA SER A 187 2.07 -32.91 -20.88
C SER A 187 2.41 -31.43 -21.05
N LYS A 188 1.55 -30.66 -21.73
CA LYS A 188 1.73 -29.21 -21.94
C LYS A 188 1.65 -28.40 -20.64
N ILE A 189 0.68 -28.68 -19.77
CA ILE A 189 0.55 -28.04 -18.45
C ILE A 189 1.83 -28.26 -17.64
N GLY A 190 2.31 -29.51 -17.61
CA GLY A 190 3.53 -29.84 -16.87
C GLY A 190 4.78 -29.16 -17.41
N TYR A 191 4.92 -29.07 -18.73
CA TYR A 191 6.03 -28.35 -19.36
C TYR A 191 6.00 -26.85 -19.00
N ILE A 192 4.85 -26.19 -19.22
CA ILE A 192 4.70 -24.74 -18.94
C ILE A 192 5.03 -24.46 -17.48
N ARG A 193 4.49 -25.27 -16.57
CA ARG A 193 4.72 -25.03 -15.14
C ARG A 193 6.16 -25.30 -14.73
N GLU A 194 6.84 -26.30 -15.29
CA GLU A 194 8.27 -26.50 -15.03
C GLU A 194 9.11 -25.32 -15.55
N ASP A 195 8.83 -24.83 -16.76
CA ASP A 195 9.56 -23.71 -17.34
C ASP A 195 9.41 -22.41 -16.53
N ILE A 196 8.18 -22.08 -16.10
CA ILE A 196 7.92 -20.93 -15.21
C ILE A 196 8.77 -21.04 -13.92
N GLU A 197 8.90 -22.24 -13.35
CA GLU A 197 9.67 -22.47 -12.13
C GLU A 197 11.18 -22.26 -12.34
N VAL A 198 11.70 -22.77 -13.45
CA VAL A 198 13.11 -22.59 -13.84
C VAL A 198 13.42 -21.11 -14.08
N LYS A 199 12.58 -20.41 -14.83
CA LYS A 199 12.74 -18.97 -15.12
C LYS A 199 12.74 -18.12 -13.86
N TYR A 200 11.88 -18.43 -12.90
CA TYR A 200 11.83 -17.72 -11.63
C TYR A 200 13.09 -17.98 -10.79
N LYS A 201 13.53 -19.24 -10.68
CA LYS A 201 14.77 -19.61 -9.97
C LYS A 201 16.02 -18.96 -10.58
N ASN A 202 16.05 -18.82 -11.90
CA ASN A 202 17.10 -18.15 -12.65
C ASN A 202 17.03 -16.63 -12.62
N LYS A 203 15.98 -16.05 -11.99
CA LYS A 203 15.70 -14.61 -11.95
C LYS A 203 15.47 -13.98 -13.33
N GLU A 204 15.04 -14.77 -14.31
CA GLU A 204 14.59 -14.28 -15.62
C GLU A 204 13.24 -13.58 -15.53
N ILE A 205 12.40 -14.04 -14.59
CA ILE A 205 11.13 -13.42 -14.22
C ILE A 205 11.11 -13.09 -12.73
N ASN A 206 10.41 -12.02 -12.36
CA ASN A 206 10.17 -11.68 -10.95
C ASN A 206 8.91 -12.36 -10.40
N PHE A 207 8.58 -12.11 -9.13
CA PHE A 207 7.48 -12.82 -8.47
C PHE A 207 6.11 -12.40 -9.02
N LYS A 208 5.91 -11.13 -9.36
CA LYS A 208 4.72 -10.66 -10.09
C LYS A 208 4.53 -11.37 -11.43
N GLU A 209 5.58 -11.44 -12.24
CA GLU A 209 5.54 -12.12 -13.55
C GLU A 209 5.25 -13.62 -13.37
N TYR A 210 5.88 -14.27 -12.39
CA TYR A 210 5.60 -15.64 -11.99
C TYR A 210 4.12 -15.85 -11.61
N ALA A 211 3.56 -14.96 -10.78
CA ALA A 211 2.17 -15.02 -10.37
C ALA A 211 1.20 -14.86 -11.55
N ILE A 212 1.48 -13.91 -12.47
CA ILE A 212 0.68 -13.67 -13.68
C ILE A 212 0.66 -14.91 -14.59
N LEU A 213 1.81 -15.53 -14.83
CA LEU A 213 1.92 -16.70 -15.71
C LEU A 213 1.21 -17.93 -15.12
N ILE A 214 1.36 -18.18 -13.81
CA ILE A 214 0.62 -19.25 -13.13
C ILE A 214 -0.87 -18.99 -13.19
N THR A 215 -1.31 -17.76 -12.88
CA THR A 215 -2.74 -17.41 -12.92
C THR A 215 -3.31 -17.60 -14.33
N SER A 216 -2.57 -17.22 -15.37
CA SER A 216 -2.95 -17.44 -16.78
C SER A 216 -3.10 -18.93 -17.10
N LEU A 217 -2.20 -19.78 -16.61
CA LEU A 217 -2.28 -21.23 -16.74
C LEU A 217 -3.50 -21.81 -16.02
N LEU A 218 -3.76 -21.40 -14.77
CA LEU A 218 -4.94 -21.88 -14.01
C LEU A 218 -6.25 -21.50 -14.72
N TYR A 219 -6.33 -20.30 -15.29
CA TYR A 219 -7.52 -19.86 -16.04
C TYR A 219 -7.69 -20.66 -17.35
N ALA A 220 -6.59 -21.01 -18.01
CA ALA A 220 -6.61 -21.85 -19.19
C ALA A 220 -7.10 -23.27 -18.85
N MET A 221 -6.62 -23.85 -17.74
CA MET A 221 -7.06 -25.14 -17.23
C MET A 221 -8.57 -25.17 -16.98
N ASP A 222 -9.11 -24.17 -16.29
CA ASP A 222 -10.54 -24.09 -15.98
C ASP A 222 -11.44 -24.09 -17.22
N LYS A 223 -10.98 -23.52 -18.34
CA LYS A 223 -11.75 -23.45 -19.60
C LYS A 223 -11.88 -24.80 -20.31
N ILE A 224 -10.89 -25.67 -20.14
CA ILE A 224 -10.81 -26.97 -20.83
C ILE A 224 -11.18 -28.15 -19.92
N ALA A 225 -11.23 -27.93 -18.60
CA ALA A 225 -11.46 -28.99 -17.62
C ALA A 225 -12.76 -29.77 -17.88
N ASN A 226 -12.64 -31.09 -18.00
CA ASN A 226 -13.74 -32.03 -18.15
C ASN A 226 -14.47 -32.30 -16.81
N THR A 227 -15.11 -31.27 -16.26
CA THR A 227 -15.76 -31.31 -14.94
C THR A 227 -17.19 -30.77 -14.96
N VAL A 228 -17.93 -30.96 -13.87
CA VAL A 228 -19.27 -30.38 -13.66
C VAL A 228 -19.25 -29.02 -12.94
N GLY A 229 -18.09 -28.43 -12.69
CA GLY A 229 -18.01 -27.34 -11.71
C GLY A 229 -16.61 -27.03 -11.24
N HIS A 230 -15.94 -28.12 -10.91
CA HIS A 230 -14.81 -28.16 -9.99
C HIS A 230 -14.09 -29.51 -10.15
N TYR A 231 -12.92 -29.65 -9.56
CA TYR A 231 -12.04 -30.81 -9.69
C TYR A 231 -12.34 -31.94 -8.70
N ASP A 232 -13.45 -31.86 -7.94
CA ASP A 232 -13.86 -32.97 -7.05
C ASP A 232 -14.23 -34.26 -7.82
N ALA A 233 -14.65 -34.12 -9.08
CA ALA A 233 -14.95 -35.22 -9.99
C ALA A 233 -14.80 -34.78 -11.46
N TYR A 234 -14.48 -35.73 -12.34
CA TYR A 234 -14.47 -35.56 -13.80
C TYR A 234 -15.48 -36.50 -14.47
N ARG A 235 -15.86 -36.20 -15.71
CA ARG A 235 -16.81 -37.03 -16.47
C ARG A 235 -16.07 -38.20 -17.12
N LYS A 236 -16.53 -39.42 -16.88
CA LYS A 236 -15.99 -40.63 -17.54
C LYS A 236 -16.47 -40.67 -19.00
N ASN A 237 -15.61 -41.13 -19.91
CA ASN A 237 -15.88 -41.31 -21.34
C ASN A 237 -16.32 -40.01 -22.06
N ALA A 238 -15.83 -38.84 -21.62
CA ALA A 238 -16.07 -37.59 -22.32
C ALA A 238 -14.95 -37.34 -23.34
N ASP A 239 -15.32 -36.79 -24.49
CA ASP A 239 -14.35 -36.41 -25.52
C ASP A 239 -13.61 -35.12 -25.12
N PHE A 240 -12.29 -35.13 -25.25
CA PHE A 240 -11.43 -33.97 -24.99
C PHE A 240 -11.34 -33.07 -26.24
N GLU A 241 -12.42 -32.37 -26.56
CA GLU A 241 -12.50 -31.53 -27.77
C GLU A 241 -11.73 -30.21 -27.67
N LYS A 242 -11.42 -29.76 -26.45
CA LYS A 242 -10.75 -28.48 -26.20
C LYS A 242 -9.27 -28.68 -25.89
N THR A 243 -8.42 -27.83 -26.47
CA THR A 243 -6.98 -27.80 -26.22
C THR A 243 -6.58 -26.65 -25.31
N LEU A 244 -5.51 -26.81 -24.53
CA LEU A 244 -4.99 -25.76 -23.66
C LEU A 244 -4.45 -24.56 -24.45
N VAL A 245 -5.09 -23.40 -24.25
CA VAL A 245 -4.67 -22.10 -24.76
C VAL A 245 -4.69 -21.08 -23.61
N LEU A 246 -3.52 -20.48 -23.36
CA LEU A 246 -3.35 -19.41 -22.37
C LEU A 246 -3.77 -18.09 -22.97
N ASN A 247 -4.59 -17.36 -22.21
CA ASN A 247 -4.92 -15.97 -22.49
C ASN A 247 -3.94 -15.06 -21.75
N VAL A 248 -3.67 -13.90 -22.33
CA VAL A 248 -2.85 -12.84 -21.74
C VAL A 248 -3.59 -12.21 -20.55
N LEU A 249 -2.90 -12.08 -19.42
CA LEU A 249 -3.38 -11.43 -18.21
C LEU A 249 -2.46 -10.24 -17.92
N LEU A 250 -2.99 -9.03 -17.99
CA LEU A 250 -2.25 -7.79 -17.73
C LEU A 250 -2.97 -7.01 -16.62
N PRO A 251 -2.56 -7.18 -15.36
CA PRO A 251 -3.06 -6.38 -14.24
C PRO A 251 -2.76 -4.89 -14.44
N GLU A 252 -3.61 -4.02 -13.88
CA GLU A 252 -3.40 -2.57 -13.92
C GLU A 252 -2.08 -2.19 -13.24
N GLU A 253 -1.33 -1.28 -13.87
CA GLU A 253 -0.06 -0.79 -13.31
C GLU A 253 -0.29 0.24 -12.18
N THR A 254 -1.48 0.87 -12.16
CA THR A 254 -1.87 1.91 -11.20
C THR A 254 -2.60 1.34 -9.97
N ILE A 255 -2.10 0.25 -9.41
CA ILE A 255 -2.60 -0.30 -8.14
C ILE A 255 -1.93 0.38 -6.94
N ASN A 256 -2.61 0.44 -5.80
CA ASN A 256 -2.05 1.01 -4.59
C ASN A 256 -0.79 0.22 -4.18
N SER A 257 0.34 0.92 -4.02
CA SER A 257 1.63 0.29 -3.70
C SER A 257 1.68 -0.35 -2.32
N ASN A 258 0.68 -0.08 -1.49
CA ASN A 258 0.54 -0.61 -0.14
C ASN A 258 -0.27 -1.91 -0.11
N ASN A 259 -0.77 -2.38 -1.26
CA ASN A 259 -1.54 -3.62 -1.32
C ASN A 259 -0.72 -4.82 -0.83
N THR A 260 -1.40 -5.71 -0.09
CA THR A 260 -0.80 -6.95 0.42
C THR A 260 -1.70 -8.14 0.13
N CYS A 261 -1.07 -9.28 -0.13
CA CYS A 261 -1.76 -10.55 -0.36
C CYS A 261 -1.15 -11.60 0.58
N TYR A 262 -2.00 -12.35 1.28
CA TYR A 262 -1.61 -13.37 2.24
C TYR A 262 -2.15 -14.75 1.86
N ASN A 263 -1.39 -15.79 2.22
CA ASN A 263 -1.83 -17.18 2.19
C ASN A 263 -1.80 -17.76 3.60
N LEU A 264 -2.71 -17.30 4.45
CA LEU A 264 -2.75 -17.66 5.87
C LEU A 264 -4.17 -18.04 6.29
N ASP A 265 -4.26 -18.74 7.41
CA ASP A 265 -5.52 -18.93 8.12
C ASP A 265 -6.08 -17.56 8.55
N SER A 266 -7.37 -17.31 8.27
CA SER A 266 -8.04 -16.03 8.54
C SER A 266 -8.00 -15.64 10.01
N ASN A 267 -8.20 -16.61 10.92
CA ASN A 267 -8.23 -16.38 12.36
C ASN A 267 -6.84 -16.12 12.94
N LYS A 268 -5.78 -16.58 12.27
CA LYS A 268 -4.40 -16.19 12.58
C LYS A 268 -4.06 -14.80 12.06
N LEU A 269 -4.42 -14.51 10.81
CA LEU A 269 -4.07 -13.25 10.14
C LEU A 269 -4.74 -12.05 10.82
N ILE A 270 -6.03 -12.15 11.15
CA ILE A 270 -6.82 -11.01 11.68
C ILE A 270 -6.20 -10.36 12.93
N LYS A 271 -5.44 -11.14 13.72
CA LYS A 271 -4.76 -10.69 14.94
C LYS A 271 -3.60 -9.72 14.69
N SER A 272 -3.15 -9.61 13.43
CA SER A 272 -1.96 -8.86 13.03
C SER A 272 -2.22 -7.75 12.02
N ILE A 273 -3.43 -7.67 11.47
CA ILE A 273 -3.80 -6.68 10.46
C ILE A 273 -4.89 -5.74 10.99
N LYS A 274 -4.95 -4.56 10.39
CA LYS A 274 -5.92 -3.51 10.70
C LYS A 274 -6.41 -2.89 9.40
N GLY A 275 -7.62 -2.36 9.39
CA GLY A 275 -8.18 -1.74 8.20
C GLY A 275 -9.45 -0.97 8.53
N ASP A 276 -10.06 -0.36 7.51
CA ASP A 276 -11.31 0.37 7.71
C ASP A 276 -12.51 -0.57 7.54
N LEU A 277 -12.50 -1.40 6.49
CA LEU A 277 -13.56 -2.36 6.17
C LEU A 277 -13.01 -3.78 6.16
N LEU A 278 -13.59 -4.67 6.97
CA LEU A 278 -13.39 -6.11 6.88
C LEU A 278 -14.55 -6.75 6.12
N TYR A 279 -14.29 -7.21 4.90
CA TYR A 279 -15.24 -7.99 4.12
C TYR A 279 -15.09 -9.49 4.40
N LEU A 280 -16.22 -10.15 4.63
CA LEU A 280 -16.31 -11.56 4.99
C LEU A 280 -17.20 -12.32 4.01
N ASP A 281 -16.62 -13.34 3.38
CA ASP A 281 -17.29 -14.36 2.55
C ASP A 281 -16.74 -15.75 2.92
N PRO A 282 -16.91 -16.20 4.18
CA PRO A 282 -16.42 -17.50 4.59
C PRO A 282 -17.12 -18.63 3.83
N PRO A 283 -16.53 -19.82 3.72
CA PRO A 283 -17.25 -20.96 3.17
C PRO A 283 -18.37 -21.36 4.15
N TYR A 284 -19.63 -21.16 3.76
CA TYR A 284 -20.78 -21.23 4.68
C TYR A 284 -21.40 -22.62 4.85
N ASN A 285 -20.88 -23.63 4.17
CA ASN A 285 -21.48 -24.98 4.15
C ASN A 285 -20.42 -26.06 4.36
N SER A 286 -20.85 -27.33 4.40
CA SER A 286 -19.96 -28.46 4.71
C SER A 286 -18.93 -28.76 3.60
N ARG A 287 -18.94 -28.03 2.46
CA ARG A 287 -18.04 -28.29 1.34
C ARG A 287 -16.70 -27.64 1.58
N GLN A 288 -15.68 -28.49 1.77
CA GLN A 288 -14.30 -28.06 1.85
C GLN A 288 -13.82 -27.62 0.46
N TYR A 289 -13.41 -26.36 0.32
CA TYR A 289 -12.93 -25.83 -0.97
C TYR A 289 -11.63 -26.50 -1.43
N CYS A 290 -10.77 -26.91 -0.48
CA CYS A 290 -9.61 -27.75 -0.81
C CYS A 290 -10.04 -29.03 -1.55
N ASP A 291 -11.26 -29.53 -1.33
CA ASP A 291 -11.75 -30.72 -1.99
C ASP A 291 -12.05 -30.50 -3.46
N ALA A 292 -12.69 -29.37 -3.75
CA ALA A 292 -13.12 -28.94 -5.07
C ALA A 292 -11.97 -28.39 -5.94
N TYR A 293 -10.95 -27.79 -5.33
CA TYR A 293 -9.88 -27.08 -6.04
C TYR A 293 -8.49 -27.71 -5.87
N HIS A 294 -8.42 -28.96 -5.39
CA HIS A 294 -7.16 -29.66 -5.13
C HIS A 294 -6.18 -29.70 -6.30
N LEU A 295 -6.66 -29.86 -7.54
CA LEU A 295 -5.79 -29.90 -8.71
C LEU A 295 -5.19 -28.53 -9.02
N LEU A 296 -5.97 -27.46 -8.93
CA LEU A 296 -5.44 -26.10 -9.10
C LEU A 296 -4.45 -25.76 -8.00
N GLU A 297 -4.72 -26.18 -6.77
CA GLU A 297 -3.79 -26.02 -5.64
C GLU A 297 -2.47 -26.75 -5.89
N ASN A 298 -2.52 -27.99 -6.37
CA ASN A 298 -1.35 -28.78 -6.73
C ASN A 298 -0.53 -28.09 -7.83
N VAL A 299 -1.17 -27.67 -8.92
CA VAL A 299 -0.48 -26.98 -10.03
C VAL A 299 0.11 -25.63 -9.61
N ALA A 300 -0.60 -24.89 -8.76
CA ALA A 300 -0.12 -23.59 -8.27
C ALA A 300 1.12 -23.74 -7.38
N ARG A 301 1.10 -24.67 -6.41
CA ARG A 301 2.23 -24.93 -5.50
C ARG A 301 3.41 -25.62 -6.19
N TRP A 302 3.11 -26.50 -7.14
CA TRP A 302 4.09 -27.27 -7.91
C TRP A 302 5.06 -28.13 -7.07
N GLU A 303 4.62 -28.57 -5.89
CA GLU A 303 5.37 -29.46 -5.00
C GLU A 303 5.37 -30.93 -5.46
N LYS A 304 4.54 -31.26 -6.46
CA LYS A 304 4.39 -32.59 -7.08
C LYS A 304 4.14 -33.73 -6.07
N PRO A 305 3.15 -33.59 -5.15
CA PRO A 305 2.84 -34.61 -4.16
C PRO A 305 2.31 -35.90 -4.81
N GLU A 306 2.34 -37.01 -4.07
CA GLU A 306 1.58 -38.20 -4.48
C GLU A 306 0.07 -37.93 -4.48
N VAL A 307 -0.65 -38.62 -5.36
CA VAL A 307 -2.10 -38.47 -5.52
C VAL A 307 -2.84 -39.80 -5.43
N TYR A 308 -4.03 -39.77 -4.85
CA TYR A 308 -4.78 -40.97 -4.52
C TYR A 308 -6.25 -40.89 -4.95
N GLY A 309 -6.88 -42.07 -5.05
CA GLY A 309 -8.29 -42.23 -5.38
C GLY A 309 -8.63 -41.87 -6.82
N ILE A 310 -9.93 -41.96 -7.14
CA ILE A 310 -10.43 -41.78 -8.52
C ILE A 310 -10.16 -40.36 -9.03
N ALA A 311 -10.38 -39.36 -8.18
CA ALA A 311 -10.22 -37.94 -8.53
C ALA A 311 -8.76 -37.43 -8.39
N ARG A 312 -7.78 -38.31 -8.13
CA ARG A 312 -6.35 -37.97 -8.05
C ARG A 312 -6.05 -36.83 -7.05
N LYS A 313 -6.52 -37.00 -5.81
CA LYS A 313 -6.40 -35.98 -4.77
C LYS A 313 -5.08 -36.13 -4.02
N MET A 314 -4.40 -35.01 -3.76
CA MET A 314 -3.27 -34.93 -2.83
C MET A 314 -3.74 -34.93 -1.36
N ASP A 315 -2.81 -35.01 -0.40
CA ASP A 315 -3.15 -34.75 1.01
C ASP A 315 -3.52 -33.28 1.21
N ARG A 316 -4.62 -33.05 1.92
CA ARG A 316 -5.23 -31.73 2.15
C ARG A 316 -5.60 -31.51 3.60
N THR A 317 -5.09 -32.35 4.50
CA THR A 317 -5.46 -32.29 5.92
C THR A 317 -5.20 -30.91 6.51
N LEU A 318 -4.11 -30.25 6.09
CA LEU A 318 -3.74 -28.89 6.50
C LEU A 318 -4.51 -27.77 5.79
N LEU A 319 -5.30 -28.08 4.75
CA LEU A 319 -6.04 -27.11 3.92
C LEU A 319 -7.55 -27.09 4.23
N LYS A 320 -8.00 -27.87 5.23
CA LYS A 320 -9.39 -27.87 5.65
C LYS A 320 -9.70 -26.61 6.46
N SER A 321 -10.85 -26.02 6.20
CA SER A 321 -11.34 -24.84 6.91
C SER A 321 -12.29 -25.24 8.04
N ASP A 322 -12.12 -24.60 9.20
CA ASP A 322 -13.02 -24.72 10.35
C ASP A 322 -14.42 -24.15 10.06
N TYR A 323 -14.53 -23.21 9.12
CA TYR A 323 -15.80 -22.64 8.68
C TYR A 323 -16.71 -23.66 7.94
N CYS A 324 -16.13 -24.76 7.47
CA CYS A 324 -16.85 -25.88 6.89
C CYS A 324 -17.19 -26.99 7.90
N MET A 325 -16.78 -26.84 9.17
CA MET A 325 -16.97 -27.83 10.23
C MET A 325 -18.03 -27.39 11.25
N ILE A 326 -18.31 -28.23 12.25
CA ILE A 326 -19.21 -27.89 13.37
C ILE A 326 -18.67 -26.73 14.24
N THR A 327 -17.40 -26.38 14.09
CA THR A 327 -16.71 -25.31 14.79
C THR A 327 -16.88 -23.94 14.12
N ALA A 328 -17.60 -23.84 13.01
CA ALA A 328 -17.74 -22.62 12.21
C ALA A 328 -18.21 -21.39 13.02
N THR A 329 -19.25 -21.53 13.85
CA THR A 329 -19.74 -20.43 14.71
C THR A 329 -18.66 -19.94 15.67
N LYS A 330 -17.87 -20.86 16.26
CA LYS A 330 -16.78 -20.50 17.17
C LYS A 330 -15.63 -19.81 16.44
N ALA A 331 -15.27 -20.30 15.26
CA ALA A 331 -14.25 -19.68 14.42
C ALA A 331 -14.67 -18.27 13.99
N PHE A 332 -15.94 -18.09 13.61
CA PHE A 332 -16.50 -16.78 13.27
C PHE A 332 -16.49 -15.83 14.49
N GLU A 333 -16.91 -16.29 15.67
CA GLU A 333 -16.87 -15.48 16.90
C GLU A 333 -15.44 -15.01 17.24
N GLU A 334 -14.44 -15.90 17.16
CA GLU A 334 -13.03 -15.53 17.40
C GLU A 334 -12.52 -14.53 16.35
N LEU A 335 -12.92 -14.67 15.08
CA LEU A 335 -12.54 -13.75 14.02
C LEU A 335 -13.05 -12.33 14.29
N ILE A 336 -14.34 -12.21 14.62
CA ILE A 336 -15.00 -10.92 14.90
C ILE A 336 -14.44 -10.27 16.17
N GLU A 337 -14.18 -11.07 17.22
CA GLU A 337 -13.58 -10.57 18.46
C GLU A 337 -12.23 -9.91 18.21
N ASN A 338 -11.37 -10.55 17.42
CA ASN A 338 -10.01 -10.08 17.12
C ASN A 338 -9.91 -9.03 16.00
N ALA A 339 -11.00 -8.73 15.30
CA ALA A 339 -11.00 -7.72 14.24
C ALA A 339 -10.74 -6.30 14.79
N ASP A 340 -9.74 -5.63 14.22
CA ASP A 340 -9.42 -4.22 14.48
C ASP A 340 -9.76 -3.40 13.22
N THR A 341 -11.06 -3.18 13.02
CA THR A 341 -11.61 -2.41 11.90
C THR A 341 -12.74 -1.48 12.34
N LYS A 342 -13.09 -0.50 11.49
CA LYS A 342 -14.24 0.39 11.69
C LYS A 342 -15.56 -0.29 11.30
N TYR A 343 -15.54 -1.03 10.21
CA TYR A 343 -16.70 -1.70 9.64
C TYR A 343 -16.38 -3.18 9.41
N ILE A 344 -17.40 -4.02 9.58
CA ILE A 344 -17.38 -5.43 9.19
C ILE A 344 -18.58 -5.67 8.29
N LEU A 345 -18.36 -6.20 7.10
CA LEU A 345 -19.40 -6.52 6.13
C LEU A 345 -19.36 -8.01 5.80
N LEU A 346 -20.37 -8.75 6.26
CA LEU A 346 -20.53 -10.17 5.96
C LEU A 346 -21.53 -10.36 4.82
N SER A 347 -21.10 -11.00 3.74
CA SER A 347 -22.01 -11.55 2.73
C SER A 347 -22.45 -12.94 3.17
N TYR A 348 -23.75 -13.18 3.23
CA TYR A 348 -24.30 -14.46 3.65
C TYR A 348 -25.63 -14.75 2.94
N ASN A 349 -25.81 -15.99 2.50
CA ASN A 349 -27.03 -16.43 1.81
C ASN A 349 -28.02 -17.08 2.79
N ASN A 350 -29.33 -16.88 2.58
CA ASN A 350 -30.39 -17.43 3.42
C ASN A 350 -30.74 -18.90 3.10
N MET A 351 -29.74 -19.79 3.12
CA MET A 351 -29.89 -21.23 2.81
C MET A 351 -30.09 -22.09 4.08
N SER A 352 -30.75 -21.54 5.11
CA SER A 352 -31.28 -22.34 6.21
C SER A 352 -32.46 -23.19 5.69
N ASP A 353 -32.27 -24.52 5.69
CA ASP A 353 -33.29 -25.56 5.48
C ASP A 353 -33.87 -25.77 4.07
N LYS A 354 -33.25 -25.23 3.01
CA LYS A 354 -33.79 -25.32 1.63
C LYS A 354 -33.01 -26.24 0.66
N GLY A 355 -32.02 -27.02 1.13
CA GLY A 355 -31.19 -27.88 0.28
C GLY A 355 -30.74 -29.20 0.94
N ASN A 356 -29.90 -29.99 0.26
CA ASN A 356 -29.26 -31.19 0.84
C ASN A 356 -28.43 -30.80 2.07
N ASP A 357 -28.36 -31.65 3.12
CA ASP A 357 -27.66 -31.42 4.41
C ASP A 357 -26.24 -30.80 4.28
N ARG A 358 -25.51 -31.13 3.20
CA ARG A 358 -24.16 -30.59 2.94
C ARG A 358 -24.14 -29.13 2.50
N SER A 359 -25.25 -28.60 2.01
CA SER A 359 -25.41 -27.24 1.48
C SER A 359 -26.04 -26.28 2.49
N ASN A 360 -26.47 -26.79 3.65
CA ASN A 360 -27.02 -25.98 4.72
C ASN A 360 -25.95 -25.07 5.32
N ALA A 361 -26.38 -23.84 5.61
CA ALA A 361 -25.64 -22.85 6.37
C ALA A 361 -25.11 -23.44 7.69
N LYS A 362 -23.81 -23.24 7.98
CA LYS A 362 -23.19 -23.69 9.25
C LYS A 362 -23.38 -22.71 10.41
N ILE A 363 -23.64 -21.45 10.11
CA ILE A 363 -23.84 -20.39 11.09
C ILE A 363 -25.30 -19.92 10.93
N SER A 364 -26.06 -19.87 12.03
CA SER A 364 -27.43 -19.39 11.98
C SER A 364 -27.47 -17.86 11.91
N ASP A 365 -28.59 -17.30 11.45
CA ASP A 365 -28.77 -15.84 11.42
C ASP A 365 -28.75 -15.24 12.83
N GLU A 366 -29.35 -15.95 13.79
CA GLU A 366 -29.34 -15.54 15.20
C GLU A 366 -27.91 -15.50 15.74
N ASP A 367 -27.07 -16.46 15.37
CA ASP A 367 -25.65 -16.47 15.73
C ASP A 367 -24.87 -15.33 15.06
N ILE A 368 -25.10 -15.07 13.77
CA ILE A 368 -24.46 -13.96 13.05
C ILE A 368 -24.78 -12.63 13.74
N VAL A 369 -26.06 -12.34 13.95
CA VAL A 369 -26.52 -11.10 14.59
C VAL A 369 -25.99 -11.03 16.01
N ARG A 370 -26.11 -12.11 16.82
CA ARG A 370 -25.58 -12.16 18.19
C ARG A 370 -24.10 -11.85 18.26
N ILE A 371 -23.28 -12.38 17.34
CA ILE A 371 -21.83 -12.19 17.32
C ILE A 371 -21.47 -10.77 16.88
N LEU A 372 -22.06 -10.28 15.79
CA LEU A 372 -21.79 -8.93 15.28
C LEU A 372 -22.28 -7.84 16.25
N SER A 373 -23.46 -8.01 16.85
CA SER A 373 -24.02 -7.03 17.81
C SER A 373 -23.22 -6.91 19.11
N LYS A 374 -22.37 -7.89 19.46
CA LYS A 374 -21.40 -7.74 20.55
C LYS A 374 -20.28 -6.76 20.19
N LYS A 375 -19.97 -6.61 18.91
CA LYS A 375 -18.85 -5.80 18.39
C LYS A 375 -19.28 -4.41 17.96
N GLY A 376 -20.53 -4.24 17.51
CA GLY A 376 -21.01 -2.98 16.95
C GLY A 376 -22.50 -2.93 16.64
N GLU A 377 -22.96 -1.82 16.06
CA GLU A 377 -24.34 -1.66 15.57
C GLU A 377 -24.50 -2.38 14.23
N VAL A 378 -25.57 -3.16 14.08
CA VAL A 378 -25.77 -4.05 12.92
C VAL A 378 -26.96 -3.63 12.08
N ALA A 379 -26.74 -3.46 10.77
CA ALA A 379 -27.76 -3.26 9.75
C ALA A 379 -27.72 -4.41 8.73
N ILE A 380 -28.89 -4.78 8.19
CA ILE A 380 -29.03 -5.89 7.22
C ILE A 380 -29.60 -5.33 5.91
N PHE A 381 -28.96 -5.66 4.81
CA PHE A 381 -29.38 -5.30 3.46
C PHE A 381 -29.63 -6.58 2.65
N GLU A 382 -30.66 -6.59 1.80
CA GLU A 382 -31.00 -7.77 0.98
C GLU A 382 -31.05 -7.44 -0.52
N SER A 383 -30.66 -8.39 -1.35
CA SER A 383 -30.87 -8.37 -2.80
C SER A 383 -31.42 -9.71 -3.29
N ASP A 384 -32.38 -9.68 -4.20
CA ASP A 384 -32.90 -10.89 -4.85
C ASP A 384 -31.81 -11.49 -5.76
N TYR A 385 -31.46 -12.77 -5.57
CA TYR A 385 -30.38 -13.42 -6.33
C TYR A 385 -30.81 -14.76 -6.93
N LYS A 386 -30.59 -14.94 -8.23
CA LYS A 386 -30.84 -16.24 -8.91
C LYS A 386 -29.70 -17.21 -8.61
N SER A 387 -29.99 -18.28 -7.89
CA SER A 387 -29.01 -19.34 -7.62
C SER A 387 -28.59 -20.08 -8.90
N PHE A 388 -27.29 -20.39 -9.01
CA PHE A 388 -26.74 -21.21 -10.09
C PHE A 388 -27.21 -22.67 -9.89
N SER A 389 -28.08 -23.19 -10.77
CA SER A 389 -28.52 -24.60 -10.74
C SER A 389 -27.97 -25.37 -11.94
N THR A 390 -27.38 -26.54 -11.66
CA THR A 390 -26.98 -27.52 -12.69
C THR A 390 -28.12 -28.52 -12.90
N GLY A 391 -29.29 -28.05 -13.34
CA GLY A 391 -30.43 -28.89 -13.74
C GLY A 391 -31.20 -29.58 -12.60
N LYS A 392 -32.53 -29.41 -12.60
CA LYS A 392 -33.57 -30.03 -11.74
C LYS A 392 -33.78 -29.49 -10.31
N SER A 393 -33.33 -28.30 -9.96
CA SER A 393 -33.82 -27.62 -8.75
C SER A 393 -34.06 -26.13 -8.97
N ASP A 394 -35.34 -25.75 -9.00
CA ASP A 394 -35.83 -24.37 -8.97
C ASP A 394 -36.04 -23.98 -7.51
N ILE A 395 -34.98 -23.49 -6.86
CA ILE A 395 -35.09 -22.99 -5.48
C ILE A 395 -35.64 -21.56 -5.57
N LYS A 396 -36.93 -21.39 -5.30
CA LYS A 396 -37.57 -20.08 -5.16
C LYS A 396 -37.10 -19.39 -3.86
N ASP A 397 -36.90 -18.07 -3.92
CA ASP A 397 -36.54 -17.18 -2.79
C ASP A 397 -35.15 -17.37 -2.17
N ASN A 398 -34.10 -17.47 -3.00
CA ASN A 398 -32.73 -17.26 -2.52
C ASN A 398 -32.39 -15.76 -2.56
N LYS A 399 -32.10 -15.19 -1.39
CA LYS A 399 -31.64 -13.82 -1.25
C LYS A 399 -30.20 -13.80 -0.77
N GLU A 400 -29.38 -12.98 -1.41
CA GLU A 400 -28.09 -12.62 -0.84
C GLU A 400 -28.30 -11.49 0.16
N ARG A 401 -27.70 -11.60 1.33
CA ARG A 401 -27.81 -10.61 2.40
C ARG A 401 -26.45 -10.12 2.81
N LEU A 402 -26.38 -8.83 3.11
CA LEU A 402 -25.20 -8.17 3.66
C LEU A 402 -25.51 -7.76 5.10
N PHE A 403 -24.71 -8.25 6.04
CA PHE A 403 -24.73 -7.82 7.43
C PHE A 403 -23.60 -6.81 7.62
N LEU A 404 -23.96 -5.54 7.76
CA LEU A 404 -23.01 -4.46 8.02
C LEU A 404 -22.99 -4.19 9.52
N CYS A 405 -21.81 -4.25 10.13
CA CYS A 405 -21.57 -3.92 11.52
C CYS A 405 -20.64 -2.70 11.61
N GLU A 406 -21.13 -1.60 12.19
CA GLU A 406 -20.31 -0.45 12.59
C GLU A 406 -19.74 -0.69 13.98
N VAL A 407 -18.43 -0.93 14.06
CA VAL A 407 -17.74 -1.35 15.28
C VAL A 407 -17.73 -0.21 16.29
N PHE A 408 -18.07 -0.51 17.55
CA PHE A 408 -18.02 0.49 18.61
C PHE A 408 -16.61 1.06 18.76
N SER A 409 -16.49 2.39 18.77
CA SER A 409 -15.20 3.05 18.96
C SER A 409 -14.68 2.79 20.38
N GLU A 410 -13.73 1.86 20.54
CA GLU A 410 -13.05 1.69 21.83
C GLU A 410 -12.14 2.88 22.08
N LYS A 411 -12.31 3.57 23.23
CA LYS A 411 -11.35 4.58 23.73
C LYS A 411 -10.07 3.89 24.24
N LYS A 412 -9.38 3.12 23.40
CA LYS A 412 -8.04 2.62 23.72
C LYS A 412 -7.06 3.78 23.64
N LYS A 413 -6.33 4.04 24.72
CA LYS A 413 -5.22 5.01 24.73
C LYS A 413 -4.14 4.50 23.78
N LYS A 414 -4.19 4.93 22.51
CA LYS A 414 -3.21 4.54 21.50
C LYS A 414 -1.82 5.02 21.93
N MET A 415 -0.85 4.11 21.93
CA MET A 415 0.53 4.45 22.20
C MET A 415 1.01 5.41 21.10
N LYS A 416 1.54 6.57 21.50
CA LYS A 416 2.10 7.54 20.56
C LYS A 416 3.44 7.03 20.03
N ILE A 417 3.59 7.07 18.71
CA ILE A 417 4.72 6.50 17.98
C ILE A 417 5.66 7.63 17.57
N SER A 418 6.92 7.56 18.01
CA SER A 418 7.94 8.53 17.61
C SER A 418 8.75 8.00 16.44
N CYS A 419 9.16 8.86 15.53
CA CYS A 419 10.15 8.51 14.51
C CYS A 419 11.46 7.98 15.14
N PRO A 420 12.17 7.09 14.45
CA PRO A 420 13.32 6.38 15.01
C PRO A 420 14.62 7.20 15.05
N PHE A 421 14.58 8.45 14.59
CA PHE A 421 15.67 9.42 14.60
C PHE A 421 15.22 10.76 15.15
N ASN A 422 16.16 11.65 15.53
CA ASN A 422 15.80 12.97 16.02
C ASN A 422 15.66 13.96 14.86
N TYR A 423 14.55 14.70 14.84
CA TYR A 423 14.30 15.77 13.90
C TYR A 423 14.18 17.10 14.62
N THR A 424 14.93 18.11 14.18
CA THR A 424 14.88 19.46 14.76
C THR A 424 13.48 20.05 14.52
N GLY A 425 12.85 20.55 15.58
CA GLY A 425 11.48 21.09 15.50
C GLY A 425 10.36 20.06 15.64
N GLY A 426 10.69 18.75 15.71
CA GLY A 426 9.70 17.68 15.78
C GLY A 426 8.69 17.83 16.92
N LYS A 427 7.40 17.70 16.58
CA LYS A 427 6.25 17.97 17.46
C LYS A 427 5.78 16.80 18.31
N PHE A 428 6.54 15.71 18.39
CA PHE A 428 6.18 14.52 19.16
C PHE A 428 5.79 14.84 20.63
N LYS A 429 6.51 15.76 21.29
CA LYS A 429 6.20 16.17 22.68
C LYS A 429 4.93 17.02 22.81
N LEU A 430 4.51 17.68 21.74
CA LEU A 430 3.30 18.52 21.71
C LEU A 430 2.08 17.75 21.20
N LEU A 431 2.26 16.52 20.73
CA LEU A 431 1.20 15.69 20.18
C LEU A 431 0.00 15.52 21.13
N GLU A 432 0.23 15.51 22.46
CA GLU A 432 -0.84 15.48 23.47
C GLU A 432 -1.74 16.72 23.48
N GLN A 433 -1.19 17.88 23.13
CA GLN A 433 -1.94 19.13 23.04
C GLN A 433 -2.51 19.35 21.63
N LEU A 434 -1.82 18.87 20.59
CA LEU A 434 -2.21 19.07 19.20
C LEU A 434 -3.37 18.16 18.78
N GLN A 435 -3.28 16.85 19.02
CA GLN A 435 -4.28 15.89 18.53
C GLN A 435 -5.71 16.20 18.95
N PRO A 436 -6.01 16.62 20.21
CA PRO A 436 -7.37 16.97 20.60
C PRO A 436 -7.96 18.17 19.84
N LEU A 437 -7.11 19.00 19.23
CA LEU A 437 -7.51 20.18 18.45
C LEU A 437 -7.65 19.87 16.95
N PHE A 438 -7.30 18.66 16.51
CA PHE A 438 -7.47 18.24 15.13
C PHE A 438 -8.89 17.72 14.93
N VAL A 439 -9.56 18.23 13.90
CA VAL A 439 -10.80 17.60 13.41
C VAL A 439 -10.46 16.84 12.14
N GLU A 440 -9.71 15.77 12.35
CA GLU A 440 -9.21 14.89 11.30
C GLU A 440 -10.35 14.34 10.44
N LYS A 441 -10.01 14.09 9.17
CA LYS A 441 -10.92 13.56 8.15
C LYS A 441 -10.43 12.20 7.66
N GLU A 442 -10.87 11.77 6.49
CA GLU A 442 -10.49 10.49 5.91
C GLU A 442 -9.00 10.42 5.54
N VAL A 443 -8.44 11.55 5.10
CA VAL A 443 -7.04 11.68 4.66
C VAL A 443 -6.33 12.72 5.52
N PHE A 444 -5.10 12.43 5.94
CA PHE A 444 -4.25 13.36 6.66
C PHE A 444 -3.05 13.77 5.79
N LEU A 445 -2.99 15.03 5.38
CA LEU A 445 -1.85 15.61 4.67
C LEU A 445 -0.92 16.30 5.67
N ASP A 446 0.25 15.70 5.92
CA ASP A 446 1.34 16.30 6.69
C ASP A 446 2.26 17.04 5.72
N LEU A 447 1.97 18.34 5.51
CA LEU A 447 2.55 19.15 4.43
C LEU A 447 4.05 19.41 4.61
N PHE A 448 4.51 19.43 5.86
CA PHE A 448 5.91 19.62 6.28
C PHE A 448 6.30 18.49 7.23
N ALA A 449 6.24 17.27 6.73
CA ALA A 449 6.30 16.05 7.53
C ALA A 449 7.53 15.99 8.45
N GLY A 450 8.70 16.41 7.97
CA GLY A 450 9.95 16.23 8.67
C GLY A 450 10.14 14.76 9.07
N GLY A 451 10.23 14.51 10.38
CA GLY A 451 10.29 13.13 10.89
C GLY A 451 8.99 12.32 10.81
N GLY A 452 7.88 12.90 10.33
CA GLY A 452 6.58 12.24 10.19
C GLY A 452 5.85 11.97 11.51
N ASN A 453 6.26 12.63 12.62
CA ASN A 453 5.71 12.36 13.95
C ASN A 453 4.23 12.74 14.08
N ILE A 454 3.75 13.74 13.35
CA ILE A 454 2.34 14.14 13.43
C ILE A 454 1.50 13.19 12.57
N GLY A 455 1.80 13.10 11.27
CA GLY A 455 1.04 12.24 10.36
C GLY A 455 0.98 10.77 10.79
N ILE A 456 2.07 10.17 11.32
CA ILE A 456 2.03 8.75 11.74
C ILE A 456 1.08 8.50 12.91
N ASN A 457 0.83 9.51 13.73
CA ASN A 457 -0.07 9.42 14.87
C ASN A 457 -1.49 9.90 14.56
N SER A 458 -1.76 10.29 13.31
CA SER A 458 -3.13 10.59 12.87
C SER A 458 -4.06 9.38 13.08
N SER A 459 -5.31 9.68 13.39
CA SER A 459 -6.43 8.73 13.37
C SER A 459 -6.87 8.33 11.95
N SER A 460 -6.59 9.15 10.94
CA SER A 460 -6.85 8.84 9.53
C SER A 460 -6.07 7.59 9.09
N SER A 461 -6.74 6.71 8.33
CA SER A 461 -6.12 5.50 7.78
C SER A 461 -5.22 5.80 6.58
N LYS A 462 -5.51 6.88 5.83
CA LYS A 462 -4.66 7.39 4.76
C LYS A 462 -3.87 8.61 5.22
N VAL A 463 -2.55 8.55 5.04
CA VAL A 463 -1.63 9.62 5.45
C VAL A 463 -0.68 9.95 4.30
N ILE A 464 -0.57 11.23 3.98
CA ILE A 464 0.31 11.74 2.93
C ILE A 464 1.40 12.57 3.60
N PHE A 465 2.64 12.09 3.53
CA PHE A 465 3.80 12.83 4.03
C PHE A 465 4.44 13.62 2.90
N ASN A 466 4.49 14.94 3.03
CA ASN A 466 5.23 15.82 2.12
C ASN A 466 6.42 16.48 2.84
N ASP A 467 7.58 16.49 2.21
CA ASP A 467 8.73 17.30 2.66
C ASP A 467 9.69 17.57 1.49
N LEU A 468 10.32 18.74 1.48
CA LEU A 468 11.36 19.10 0.50
C LEU A 468 12.65 18.27 0.66
N ASN A 469 12.89 17.70 1.84
CA ASN A 469 14.05 16.85 2.09
C ASN A 469 13.83 15.44 1.54
N GLU A 470 14.14 15.27 0.26
CA GLU A 470 13.95 14.00 -0.46
C GLU A 470 14.61 12.81 0.26
N LYS A 471 15.82 12.98 0.81
CA LYS A 471 16.56 11.90 1.50
C LYS A 471 15.86 11.45 2.78
N LEU A 472 15.14 12.36 3.44
CA LEU A 472 14.36 12.05 4.64
C LEU A 472 13.09 11.29 4.28
N ILE A 473 12.35 11.77 3.27
CA ILE A 473 11.16 11.09 2.77
C ILE A 473 11.51 9.70 2.25
N ASP A 474 12.60 9.56 1.50
CA ASP A 474 13.06 8.26 1.02
C ASP A 474 13.54 7.33 2.14
N LEU A 475 14.10 7.87 3.22
CA LEU A 475 14.43 7.07 4.39
C LEU A 475 13.16 6.52 5.07
N ILE A 476 12.12 7.35 5.23
CA ILE A 476 10.84 6.90 5.80
C ILE A 476 10.18 5.88 4.86
N LYS A 477 10.21 6.13 3.55
CA LYS A 477 9.74 5.18 2.53
C LYS A 477 10.50 3.86 2.57
N PHE A 478 11.83 3.90 2.69
CA PHE A 478 12.66 2.70 2.84
C PHE A 478 12.28 1.88 4.08
N ILE A 479 12.04 2.54 5.22
CA ILE A 479 11.58 1.87 6.45
C ILE A 479 10.22 1.21 6.24
N LYS A 480 9.28 1.90 5.56
CA LYS A 480 7.96 1.36 5.24
C LYS A 480 8.03 0.16 4.30
N ASP A 481 8.78 0.28 3.21
CA ASP A 481 8.75 -0.69 2.11
C ASP A 481 9.62 -1.94 2.40
N THR A 482 10.51 -1.89 3.41
CA THR A 482 11.34 -3.02 3.81
C THR A 482 10.68 -3.81 4.94
N ASP A 483 10.57 -5.14 4.81
CA ASP A 483 10.14 -6.01 5.92
C ASP A 483 10.93 -5.70 7.20
N THR A 484 10.24 -5.64 8.34
CA THR A 484 10.85 -5.13 9.58
C THR A 484 11.97 -6.03 10.07
N ASN A 485 11.85 -7.35 9.91
CA ASN A 485 12.91 -8.28 10.30
C ASN A 485 14.10 -8.19 9.34
N ILE A 486 13.86 -8.03 8.04
CA ILE A 486 14.91 -7.78 7.05
C ILE A 486 15.64 -6.47 7.36
N LEU A 487 14.91 -5.39 7.65
CA LEU A 487 15.46 -4.09 8.01
C LEU A 487 16.38 -4.19 9.24
N LEU A 488 15.92 -4.85 10.31
CA LEU A 488 16.72 -5.09 11.51
C LEU A 488 17.98 -5.88 11.20
N LYS A 489 17.87 -6.95 10.40
CA LYS A 489 19.02 -7.77 9.99
C LYS A 489 20.03 -6.97 9.17
N GLN A 490 19.58 -6.10 8.27
CA GLN A 490 20.45 -5.21 7.50
C GLN A 490 21.23 -4.25 8.41
N ILE A 491 20.54 -3.65 9.39
CA ILE A 491 21.16 -2.75 10.38
C ILE A 491 22.20 -3.50 11.21
N ASP A 492 21.86 -4.68 11.73
CA ASP A 492 22.76 -5.50 12.54
C ASP A 492 24.00 -5.93 11.75
N ASN A 493 23.82 -6.37 10.50
CA ASN A 493 24.93 -6.71 9.61
C ASN A 493 25.88 -5.53 9.36
N ILE A 494 25.38 -4.30 9.26
CA ILE A 494 26.21 -3.10 9.10
C ILE A 494 26.97 -2.81 10.40
N ILE A 495 26.29 -2.87 11.54
CA ILE A 495 26.92 -2.66 12.86
C ILE A 495 28.10 -3.64 13.04
N ASP A 496 27.88 -4.92 12.74
CA ASP A 496 28.90 -5.96 12.83
C ASP A 496 30.04 -5.75 11.83
N ARG A 497 29.73 -5.46 10.55
CA ARG A 497 30.72 -5.24 9.48
C ARG A 497 31.69 -4.10 9.81
N TYR A 498 31.18 -3.02 10.40
CA TYR A 498 31.99 -1.86 10.79
C TYR A 498 32.51 -1.96 12.24
N ALA A 499 32.24 -3.07 12.93
CA ALA A 499 32.60 -3.33 14.31
C ALA A 499 32.17 -2.23 15.29
N LEU A 500 31.02 -1.59 15.02
CA LEU A 500 30.40 -0.57 15.87
C LEU A 500 29.92 -1.19 17.19
N SER A 501 29.76 -0.36 18.23
CA SER A 501 29.30 -0.85 19.54
C SER A 501 27.85 -1.36 19.52
N ASN A 502 27.59 -2.41 20.30
CA ASN A 502 26.27 -3.00 20.53
C ASN A 502 26.03 -3.22 22.04
N THR A 503 25.62 -2.17 22.73
CA THR A 503 25.34 -2.21 24.18
C THR A 503 24.12 -3.03 24.54
N SER A 504 23.23 -3.33 23.59
CA SER A 504 22.11 -4.23 23.82
C SER A 504 22.56 -5.67 24.06
N LEU A 505 23.68 -6.08 23.47
CA LEU A 505 24.25 -7.41 23.66
C LEU A 505 25.31 -7.44 24.77
N TYR A 506 26.22 -6.46 24.79
CA TYR A 506 27.42 -6.52 25.65
C TYR A 506 27.40 -5.54 26.84
N GLY A 507 26.45 -4.60 26.89
CA GLY A 507 26.44 -3.53 27.88
C GLY A 507 27.54 -2.48 27.67
N TYR A 508 27.53 -1.42 28.49
CA TYR A 508 28.53 -0.34 28.40
C TYR A 508 29.90 -0.74 28.95
N SER A 509 29.93 -1.60 29.97
CA SER A 509 31.17 -2.04 30.64
C SER A 509 32.11 -2.79 29.70
N TYR A 510 31.57 -3.53 28.73
CA TYR A 510 32.36 -4.20 27.69
C TYR A 510 33.20 -3.24 26.84
N TYR A 511 32.77 -1.97 26.73
CA TYR A 511 33.44 -0.92 25.96
C TYR A 511 34.23 0.06 26.84
N ASP A 512 34.54 -0.33 28.09
CA ASP A 512 35.25 0.50 29.08
C ASP A 512 34.62 1.89 29.25
N CYS A 513 33.28 1.93 29.25
CA CYS A 513 32.51 3.16 29.27
C CYS A 513 31.24 3.04 30.12
N ASP A 514 30.53 4.16 30.29
CA ASP A 514 29.25 4.27 30.94
C ASP A 514 28.29 5.14 30.12
N SER A 515 27.03 5.24 30.57
CA SER A 515 25.98 6.01 29.87
C SER A 515 26.23 7.53 29.80
N SER A 516 27.06 8.09 30.69
CA SER A 516 27.39 9.51 30.76
C SER A 516 28.55 9.88 29.83
N LYS A 517 29.64 9.10 29.88
CA LYS A 517 30.80 9.24 29.00
C LYS A 517 30.42 8.90 27.56
N GLY A 518 29.67 7.81 27.35
CA GLY A 518 29.11 7.39 26.07
C GLY A 518 30.12 6.81 25.08
N LEU A 519 29.63 6.27 23.97
CA LEU A 519 30.41 5.40 23.07
C LEU A 519 31.16 6.15 21.95
N ALA A 520 31.23 7.47 22.04
CA ALA A 520 31.77 8.32 20.97
C ALA A 520 33.24 7.99 20.67
N GLU A 521 34.05 7.78 21.71
CA GLU A 521 35.47 7.47 21.58
C GLU A 521 35.69 6.11 20.92
N TYR A 522 35.00 5.07 21.41
CA TYR A 522 35.05 3.72 20.84
C TYR A 522 34.61 3.73 19.35
N ASN A 523 33.51 4.41 19.02
CA ASN A 523 32.96 4.37 17.67
C ASN A 523 33.66 5.31 16.68
N LYS A 524 34.48 6.28 17.12
CA LYS A 524 34.97 7.38 16.26
C LYS A 524 35.60 6.91 14.94
N LYS A 525 36.60 6.02 14.98
CA LYS A 525 37.30 5.55 13.77
C LYS A 525 36.37 4.73 12.85
N ARG A 526 35.53 3.89 13.45
CA ARG A 526 34.59 2.98 12.77
C ARG A 526 33.47 3.76 12.07
N PHE A 527 32.91 4.75 12.77
CA PHE A 527 31.91 5.67 12.27
C PHE A 527 32.44 6.50 11.11
N LEU A 528 33.67 7.02 11.20
CA LEU A 528 34.28 7.77 10.10
C LEU A 528 34.42 6.91 8.85
N LYS A 529 34.87 5.66 9.00
CA LYS A 529 34.91 4.70 7.88
C LYS A 529 33.53 4.48 7.27
N LEU A 530 32.50 4.18 8.09
CA LEU A 530 31.12 4.02 7.61
C LEU A 530 30.63 5.26 6.85
N ARG A 531 30.95 6.45 7.35
CA ARG A 531 30.54 7.72 6.74
C ARG A 531 31.23 7.96 5.40
N ASP A 532 32.51 7.64 5.32
CA ASP A 532 33.29 7.80 4.09
C ASP A 532 32.79 6.80 3.03
N ASP A 533 32.62 5.52 3.39
CA ASP A 533 32.05 4.49 2.50
C ASP A 533 30.62 4.84 2.03
N PHE A 534 29.78 5.40 2.90
CA PHE A 534 28.46 5.91 2.52
C PHE A 534 28.55 7.09 1.54
N ASN A 535 29.41 8.06 1.83
CA ASN A 535 29.57 9.24 0.98
C ASN A 535 30.15 8.87 -0.39
N ASP A 536 31.02 7.87 -0.48
CA ASP A 536 31.55 7.36 -1.74
C ASP A 536 30.46 6.72 -2.60
N LYS A 537 29.54 5.95 -1.99
CA LYS A 537 28.33 5.45 -2.68
C LYS A 537 27.46 6.59 -3.21
N VAL A 538 27.23 7.63 -2.39
CA VAL A 538 26.44 8.81 -2.79
C VAL A 538 27.08 9.52 -3.98
N LEU A 539 28.41 9.65 -4.01
CA LEU A 539 29.15 10.20 -5.14
C LEU A 539 29.04 9.30 -6.40
N GLY A 540 28.88 7.99 -6.22
CA GLY A 540 28.55 7.02 -7.28
C GLY A 540 27.09 7.02 -7.73
N GLY A 541 26.23 7.87 -7.15
CA GLY A 541 24.81 7.96 -7.49
C GLY A 541 23.89 6.99 -6.74
N GLU A 542 24.38 6.28 -5.73
CA GLU A 542 23.61 5.33 -4.93
C GLU A 542 23.44 5.83 -3.49
N ILE A 543 22.22 5.81 -2.94
CA ILE A 543 21.98 6.07 -1.52
C ILE A 543 21.58 4.77 -0.84
N ASP A 544 22.46 4.26 0.02
CA ASP A 544 22.19 3.10 0.88
C ASP A 544 21.47 3.55 2.16
N TYR A 545 20.14 3.40 2.18
CA TYR A 545 19.31 3.87 3.29
C TYR A 545 19.53 3.08 4.59
N SER A 546 19.93 1.82 4.52
CA SER A 546 20.34 1.05 5.70
C SER A 546 21.60 1.67 6.33
N MET A 547 22.61 2.01 5.51
CA MET A 547 23.82 2.69 5.97
C MET A 547 23.50 4.09 6.50
N LEU A 548 22.64 4.85 5.81
CA LEU A 548 22.21 6.18 6.26
C LEU A 548 21.55 6.11 7.64
N TYR A 549 20.65 5.15 7.85
CA TYR A 549 20.01 4.99 9.16
C TYR A 549 21.04 4.68 10.25
N VAL A 550 21.97 3.74 10.02
CA VAL A 550 23.04 3.43 10.98
C VAL A 550 23.90 4.68 11.25
N LEU A 551 24.25 5.46 10.22
CA LEU A 551 24.95 6.74 10.42
C LEU A 551 24.17 7.68 11.32
N ILE A 552 22.86 7.83 11.13
CA ILE A 552 22.01 8.66 11.98
C ILE A 552 22.00 8.13 13.43
N VAL A 553 21.89 6.82 13.63
CA VAL A 553 21.92 6.22 14.98
C VAL A 553 23.23 6.49 15.71
N PHE A 554 24.36 6.49 15.01
CA PHE A 554 25.68 6.70 15.61
C PHE A 554 26.18 8.16 15.50
N SER A 555 25.39 9.08 14.95
CA SER A 555 25.75 10.50 14.82
C SER A 555 25.44 11.31 16.09
N PHE A 556 26.07 12.48 16.20
CA PHE A 556 25.79 13.44 17.26
C PHE A 556 24.29 13.77 17.34
N ASN A 557 23.70 13.55 18.51
CA ASN A 557 22.28 13.75 18.81
C ASN A 557 21.29 13.00 17.91
N ASN A 558 21.71 11.93 17.21
CA ASN A 558 20.85 11.17 16.30
C ASN A 558 20.15 12.02 15.23
N GLN A 559 20.81 13.10 14.79
CA GLN A 559 20.28 14.03 13.80
C GLN A 559 20.67 13.60 12.38
N ILE A 560 19.96 14.17 11.41
CA ILE A 560 20.25 14.07 9.98
C ILE A 560 20.75 15.41 9.47
N ARG A 561 21.92 15.44 8.81
CA ARG A 561 22.47 16.66 8.20
C ARG A 561 23.38 16.33 7.04
N PHE A 562 23.15 17.02 5.93
CA PHE A 562 23.97 16.95 4.72
C PHE A 562 24.59 18.31 4.45
N ASN A 563 25.76 18.32 3.81
CA ASN A 563 26.36 19.55 3.30
C ASN A 563 25.76 19.92 1.92
N ARG A 564 26.19 21.05 1.35
CA ARG A 564 25.76 21.51 0.01
C ARG A 564 26.08 20.55 -1.13
N LYS A 565 27.03 19.62 -0.95
CA LYS A 565 27.35 18.55 -1.90
C LYS A 565 26.47 17.31 -1.71
N GLY A 566 25.50 17.34 -0.81
CA GLY A 566 24.63 16.20 -0.49
C GLY A 566 25.27 15.13 0.39
N LEU A 567 26.50 15.34 0.89
CA LEU A 567 27.25 14.37 1.69
C LEU A 567 26.93 14.49 3.18
N PHE A 568 26.89 13.36 3.88
CA PHE A 568 26.62 13.30 5.32
C PHE A 568 27.79 13.91 6.11
N ASN A 569 27.50 14.84 7.03
CA ASN A 569 28.55 15.68 7.65
C ASN A 569 28.47 15.83 9.18
N LEU A 570 27.75 14.96 9.88
CA LEU A 570 27.76 14.96 11.35
C LEU A 570 28.95 14.18 11.91
N PRO A 571 29.48 14.59 13.09
CA PRO A 571 30.45 13.79 13.84
C PRO A 571 29.76 12.63 14.58
N VAL A 572 30.57 11.69 15.08
CA VAL A 572 30.11 10.58 15.91
C VAL A 572 29.43 11.08 17.19
N GLY A 573 28.37 10.40 17.60
CA GLY A 573 27.60 10.65 18.82
C GLY A 573 27.98 9.71 19.96
N LYS A 574 27.34 9.93 21.11
CA LYS A 574 27.56 9.14 22.34
C LYS A 574 26.74 7.84 22.42
N ARG A 575 25.83 7.62 21.47
CA ARG A 575 24.83 6.54 21.50
C ARG A 575 25.06 5.56 20.36
N ASP A 576 24.54 4.36 20.54
CA ASP A 576 24.50 3.27 19.58
C ASP A 576 23.05 2.79 19.37
N PHE A 577 22.88 1.71 18.61
CA PHE A 577 21.58 1.10 18.33
C PHE A 577 21.06 0.22 19.49
N ASN A 578 20.83 0.85 20.64
CA ASN A 578 20.31 0.17 21.83
C ASN A 578 18.83 -0.26 21.69
N SER A 579 18.35 -1.03 22.68
CA SER A 579 17.01 -1.65 22.70
C SER A 579 15.88 -0.64 22.53
N LYS A 580 16.00 0.56 23.12
CA LYS A 580 14.99 1.62 22.96
C LYS A 580 14.92 2.12 21.52
N MET A 581 16.06 2.28 20.84
CA MET A 581 16.08 2.69 19.43
C MET A 581 15.56 1.58 18.52
N ARG A 582 15.90 0.32 18.81
CA ARG A 582 15.34 -0.84 18.12
C ARG A 582 13.81 -0.88 18.24
N SER A 583 13.26 -0.76 19.44
CA SER A 583 11.81 -0.75 19.66
C SER A 583 11.13 0.41 18.94
N LYS A 584 11.73 1.61 18.92
CA LYS A 584 11.18 2.75 18.16
C LYS A 584 11.12 2.48 16.66
N LEU A 585 12.17 1.89 16.09
CA LEU A 585 12.20 1.54 14.66
C LEU A 585 11.13 0.52 14.32
N VAL A 586 10.99 -0.52 15.14
CA VAL A 586 9.95 -1.55 14.94
C VAL A 586 8.56 -0.91 15.00
N LEU A 587 8.25 -0.16 16.05
CA LEU A 587 6.92 0.46 16.20
C LEU A 587 6.60 1.44 15.06
N PHE A 588 7.57 2.23 14.61
CA PHE A 588 7.38 3.16 13.51
C PHE A 588 7.22 2.43 12.16
N SER A 589 8.01 1.39 11.92
CA SER A 589 7.93 0.54 10.73
C SER A 589 6.56 -0.15 10.62
N GLU A 590 6.11 -0.79 11.70
CA GLU A 590 4.81 -1.49 11.71
C GLU A 590 3.63 -0.53 11.54
N GLU A 591 3.66 0.66 12.14
CA GLU A 591 2.58 1.64 11.96
C GLU A 591 2.55 2.25 10.55
N LEU A 592 3.71 2.45 9.91
CA LEU A 592 3.76 2.90 8.52
C LEU A 592 3.11 1.89 7.57
N LYS A 593 3.24 0.60 7.88
CA LYS A 593 2.70 -0.51 7.07
C LYS A 593 1.22 -0.78 7.36
N SER A 594 0.73 -0.39 8.54
CA SER A 594 -0.67 -0.56 8.92
C SER A 594 -1.60 0.52 8.35
N LYS A 595 -1.04 1.55 7.70
CA LYS A 595 -1.74 2.69 7.11
C LYS A 595 -1.54 2.76 5.58
N ASP A 596 -2.48 3.39 4.88
CA ASP A 596 -2.31 3.79 3.49
C ASP A 596 -1.42 5.03 3.41
N VAL A 597 -0.10 4.81 3.46
CA VAL A 597 0.89 5.88 3.47
C VAL A 597 1.34 6.21 2.05
N GLN A 598 1.29 7.50 1.72
CA GLN A 598 1.81 8.07 0.48
C GLN A 598 2.89 9.12 0.79
N PHE A 599 3.80 9.31 -0.16
CA PHE A 599 4.91 10.23 -0.04
C PHE A 599 4.93 11.23 -1.18
N MET A 600 5.08 12.50 -0.84
CA MET A 600 5.31 13.60 -1.76
C MET A 600 6.64 14.26 -1.41
N LYS A 601 7.31 14.77 -2.45
CA LYS A 601 8.59 15.49 -2.33
C LYS A 601 8.45 16.83 -3.06
N LYS A 602 7.36 17.52 -2.80
CA LYS A 602 6.99 18.74 -3.52
C LYS A 602 7.20 19.94 -2.64
N ASP A 603 7.55 21.05 -3.27
CA ASP A 603 7.29 22.34 -2.67
C ASP A 603 5.78 22.51 -2.49
N PHE A 604 5.33 23.05 -1.36
CA PHE A 604 3.88 23.20 -1.12
C PHE A 604 3.20 24.07 -2.19
N ARG A 605 3.96 24.97 -2.84
CA ARG A 605 3.48 25.82 -3.94
C ARG A 605 3.17 25.02 -5.23
N GLU A 606 3.67 23.80 -5.34
CA GLU A 606 3.44 22.90 -6.48
C GLU A 606 2.31 21.89 -6.21
N ILE A 607 1.69 21.97 -5.03
CA ILE A 607 0.59 21.09 -4.63
C ILE A 607 -0.72 21.73 -5.06
N LEU A 608 -1.46 21.06 -5.95
CA LEU A 608 -2.78 21.48 -6.37
C LEU A 608 -3.81 20.88 -5.43
N LEU A 609 -4.56 21.72 -4.72
CA LEU A 609 -5.60 21.27 -3.79
C LEU A 609 -6.70 20.46 -4.47
N ASP A 610 -6.91 20.66 -5.77
CA ASP A 610 -7.91 19.93 -6.58
C ASP A 610 -7.54 18.45 -6.80
N ASP A 611 -6.29 18.07 -6.52
CA ASP A 611 -5.86 16.67 -6.53
C ASP A 611 -6.37 15.90 -5.30
N PHE A 612 -6.94 16.58 -4.31
CA PHE A 612 -7.36 16.01 -3.03
C PHE A 612 -8.87 16.11 -2.82
N SER A 613 -9.41 15.11 -2.13
CA SER A 613 -10.79 15.15 -1.63
C SER A 613 -10.93 16.18 -0.50
N ASN A 614 -12.09 16.83 -0.40
CA ASN A 614 -12.46 17.71 0.73
C ASN A 614 -12.49 16.97 2.09
N GLU A 615 -12.42 15.63 2.07
CA GLU A 615 -12.17 14.81 3.26
C GLU A 615 -10.67 14.70 3.60
N THR A 616 -9.86 15.66 3.16
CA THR A 616 -8.45 15.79 3.56
C THR A 616 -8.31 16.86 4.64
N PHE A 617 -7.62 16.49 5.72
CA PHE A 617 -7.17 17.40 6.76
C PHE A 617 -5.71 17.80 6.49
N ILE A 618 -5.42 19.11 6.49
CA ILE A 618 -4.09 19.64 6.15
C ILE A 618 -3.39 20.11 7.42
N TYR A 619 -2.29 19.46 7.79
CA TYR A 619 -1.42 19.90 8.87
C TYR A 619 -0.15 20.55 8.33
N CYS A 620 0.19 21.70 8.90
CA CYS A 620 1.37 22.47 8.51
C CYS A 620 2.26 22.75 9.73
N ASP A 621 3.54 22.40 9.64
CA ASP A 621 4.58 22.76 10.62
C ASP A 621 5.83 23.30 9.90
N PRO A 622 5.73 24.48 9.27
CA PRO A 622 6.83 25.03 8.49
C PRO A 622 8.01 25.45 9.37
N PRO A 623 9.16 25.78 8.75
CA PRO A 623 10.17 26.61 9.41
C PRO A 623 9.58 27.92 9.96
N TYR A 624 9.96 28.34 11.18
CA TYR A 624 9.39 29.56 11.79
C TYR A 624 10.28 30.79 11.57
N LEU A 625 9.73 31.84 10.98
CA LEU A 625 10.43 33.08 10.62
C LEU A 625 11.26 33.68 11.78
N ILE A 626 10.68 33.74 12.97
CA ILE A 626 11.28 34.41 14.14
C ILE A 626 12.20 33.51 14.99
N THR A 627 12.45 32.26 14.58
CA THR A 627 13.29 31.32 15.34
C THR A 627 14.62 30.99 14.65
N ASN A 628 15.69 30.77 15.43
CA ASN A 628 17.02 30.42 14.92
C ASN A 628 17.21 28.90 14.85
N ALA A 629 16.34 28.17 14.15
CA ALA A 629 16.50 26.74 13.95
C ALA A 629 17.43 26.43 12.77
N THR A 630 18.09 25.27 12.79
CA THR A 630 19.08 24.86 11.77
C THR A 630 18.53 24.78 10.35
N TYR A 631 17.21 24.61 10.17
CA TYR A 631 16.56 24.65 8.86
C TYR A 631 16.41 26.09 8.31
N ASN A 632 16.44 27.11 9.17
CA ASN A 632 16.48 28.53 8.76
C ASN A 632 17.91 29.02 8.48
N GLU A 633 18.94 28.25 8.87
CA GLU A 633 20.35 28.67 8.72
C GLU A 633 20.78 28.82 7.25
N ASN A 634 20.04 28.23 6.31
CA ASN A 634 20.28 28.39 4.87
C ASN A 634 19.54 29.58 4.24
N GLY A 635 18.73 30.33 5.00
CA GLY A 635 17.95 31.46 4.48
C GLY A 635 16.81 31.08 3.53
N MET A 636 16.35 29.82 3.57
CA MET A 636 15.30 29.33 2.65
C MET A 636 13.87 29.67 3.08
N TRP A 637 13.67 30.14 4.31
CA TRP A 637 12.35 30.56 4.79
C TRP A 637 12.39 32.05 5.15
N THR A 638 11.76 32.86 4.32
CA THR A 638 11.67 34.32 4.47
C THR A 638 10.20 34.76 4.59
N GLU A 639 9.96 36.06 4.66
CA GLU A 639 8.60 36.60 4.60
C GLU A 639 7.86 36.21 3.31
N LEU A 640 8.59 35.93 2.22
CA LEU A 640 7.98 35.51 0.95
C LEU A 640 7.38 34.12 1.06
N GLU A 641 8.12 33.15 1.59
CA GLU A 641 7.64 31.78 1.80
C GLU A 641 6.51 31.74 2.84
N GLU A 642 6.62 32.54 3.91
CA GLU A 642 5.55 32.63 4.90
C GLU A 642 4.26 33.16 4.27
N LYS A 643 4.30 34.28 3.52
CA LYS A 643 3.12 34.81 2.84
C LYS A 643 2.53 33.81 1.83
N ALA A 644 3.37 33.14 1.05
CA ALA A 644 2.91 32.12 0.10
C ALA A 644 2.21 30.94 0.80
N LEU A 645 2.69 30.51 1.97
CA LEU A 645 2.02 29.46 2.75
C LEU A 645 0.66 29.93 3.29
N LEU A 646 0.58 31.18 3.75
CA LEU A 646 -0.69 31.74 4.23
C LEU A 646 -1.71 31.87 3.10
N GLU A 647 -1.28 32.26 1.90
CA GLU A 647 -2.12 32.26 0.68
C GLU A 647 -2.61 30.85 0.31
N PHE A 648 -1.73 29.85 0.38
CA PHE A 648 -2.11 28.44 0.16
C PHE A 648 -3.17 27.96 1.17
N LEU A 649 -3.05 28.34 2.45
CA LEU A 649 -4.03 27.99 3.48
C LEU A 649 -5.36 28.74 3.30
N ASP A 650 -5.33 29.96 2.78
CA ASP A 650 -6.56 30.68 2.41
C ASP A 650 -7.27 29.99 1.24
N GLU A 651 -6.54 29.56 0.21
CA GLU A 651 -7.12 28.76 -0.89
C GLU A 651 -7.71 27.44 -0.36
N ALA A 652 -7.01 26.77 0.57
CA ALA A 652 -7.52 25.56 1.21
C ALA A 652 -8.83 25.82 1.97
N ASN A 653 -8.94 26.94 2.69
CA ASN A 653 -10.17 27.33 3.36
C ASN A 653 -11.31 27.63 2.35
N GLU A 654 -11.03 28.36 1.27
CA GLU A 654 -12.01 28.68 0.22
C GLU A 654 -12.56 27.42 -0.47
N LYS A 655 -11.71 26.40 -0.64
CA LYS A 655 -12.10 25.09 -1.19
C LYS A 655 -12.76 24.16 -0.16
N GLY A 656 -12.86 24.57 1.10
CA GLY A 656 -13.57 23.84 2.16
C GLY A 656 -12.73 22.82 2.93
N PHE A 657 -11.40 22.83 2.78
CA PHE A 657 -10.50 21.99 3.57
C PHE A 657 -10.43 22.46 5.02
N ARG A 658 -10.20 21.53 5.94
CA ARG A 658 -9.81 21.85 7.32
C ARG A 658 -8.31 21.84 7.44
N PHE A 659 -7.74 22.90 8.01
CA PHE A 659 -6.30 22.98 8.24
C PHE A 659 -5.93 23.33 9.68
N ALA A 660 -4.72 22.93 10.06
CA ALA A 660 -4.07 23.36 11.29
C ALA A 660 -2.61 23.74 11.04
N LEU A 661 -2.21 24.95 11.43
CA LEU A 661 -0.87 25.49 11.27
C LEU A 661 -0.20 25.65 12.64
N SER A 662 0.90 24.92 12.87
CA SER A 662 1.77 25.15 14.03
C SER A 662 2.76 26.27 13.72
N ASN A 663 2.85 27.28 14.58
CA ASN A 663 3.81 28.38 14.43
C ASN A 663 4.10 29.05 15.80
N VAL A 664 4.91 30.11 15.80
CA VAL A 664 5.27 30.89 16.98
C VAL A 664 4.95 32.36 16.73
N LEU A 665 4.11 32.95 17.58
CA LEU A 665 3.75 34.38 17.50
C LEU A 665 4.84 35.28 18.06
N GLU A 666 5.44 34.87 19.17
CA GLU A 666 6.48 35.64 19.86
C GLU A 666 7.63 34.75 20.33
N SER A 667 8.86 35.17 20.09
CA SER A 667 10.06 34.49 20.61
C SER A 667 11.21 35.47 20.77
N LYS A 668 11.89 35.44 21.93
CA LYS A 668 13.07 36.28 22.22
C LYS A 668 12.84 37.77 21.89
N ASN A 669 11.67 38.31 22.24
CA ASN A 669 11.25 39.69 21.98
C ASN A 669 11.08 40.06 20.49
N LYS A 670 10.99 39.07 19.60
CA LYS A 670 10.54 39.25 18.22
C LYS A 670 9.09 38.79 18.11
N LYS A 671 8.27 39.57 17.41
CA LYS A 671 6.87 39.25 17.09
C LYS A 671 6.76 38.94 15.60
N ASN A 672 5.93 37.96 15.26
CA ASN A 672 5.56 37.67 13.87
C ASN A 672 4.30 38.45 13.48
N ASP A 673 4.48 39.70 13.04
CA ASP A 673 3.36 40.58 12.69
C ASP A 673 2.59 40.09 11.45
N ILE A 674 3.26 39.40 10.50
CA ILE A 674 2.61 38.82 9.32
C ILE A 674 1.57 37.80 9.76
N LEU A 675 1.98 36.85 10.61
CA LEU A 675 1.10 35.81 11.12
C LEU A 675 -0.02 36.40 11.99
N TYR A 676 0.29 37.35 12.87
CA TYR A 676 -0.70 37.99 13.74
C TYR A 676 -1.80 38.69 12.93
N ASN A 677 -1.40 39.51 11.96
CA ASN A 677 -2.34 40.25 11.10
C ASN A 677 -3.17 39.30 10.23
N TRP A 678 -2.58 38.21 9.73
CA TRP A 678 -3.31 37.22 8.95
C TRP A 678 -4.41 36.54 9.77
N ILE A 679 -4.10 36.07 10.98
CA ILE A 679 -5.08 35.46 11.89
C ILE A 679 -6.26 36.41 12.15
N GLU A 680 -5.97 37.68 12.48
CA GLU A 680 -6.98 38.69 12.78
C GLU A 680 -7.83 39.02 11.54
N SER A 681 -7.19 39.24 10.39
CA SER A 681 -7.88 39.63 9.15
C SER A 681 -8.81 38.55 8.60
N LYS A 682 -8.47 37.27 8.79
CA LYS A 682 -9.23 36.13 8.29
C LYS A 682 -10.21 35.56 9.32
N GLY A 683 -10.08 35.97 10.59
CA GLY A 683 -10.92 35.46 11.68
C GLY A 683 -10.63 34.00 12.04
N TYR A 684 -9.40 33.53 11.79
CA TYR A 684 -9.00 32.17 12.16
C TYR A 684 -8.79 32.02 13.67
N TYR A 685 -8.90 30.79 14.16
CA TYR A 685 -8.83 30.47 15.58
C TYR A 685 -7.38 30.22 16.00
N CYS A 686 -6.91 30.91 17.04
CA CYS A 686 -5.55 30.78 17.54
C CYS A 686 -5.52 30.07 18.90
N ASN A 687 -4.94 28.87 18.94
CA ASN A 687 -4.89 28.01 20.13
C ASN A 687 -3.49 28.03 20.73
N ARG A 688 -3.35 28.49 21.99
CA ARG A 688 -2.06 28.60 22.67
C ARG A 688 -1.58 27.25 23.19
N LEU A 689 -0.32 26.90 22.93
CA LEU A 689 0.29 25.65 23.37
C LEU A 689 1.23 25.89 24.56
N ASN A 690 1.13 25.05 25.58
CA ASN A 690 1.98 25.09 26.76
C ASN A 690 3.29 24.35 26.51
N LYS A 691 4.39 25.10 26.32
CA LYS A 691 5.74 24.51 26.16
C LYS A 691 6.71 25.02 27.22
N SER A 692 6.96 24.21 28.25
CA SER A 692 8.00 24.51 29.23
C SER A 692 9.38 24.13 28.65
N TYR A 693 10.22 25.14 28.35
CA TYR A 693 11.59 24.94 27.87
C TYR A 693 12.61 24.85 29.02
N SER A 694 12.27 24.16 30.12
CA SER A 694 13.13 24.12 31.31
C SER A 694 14.48 23.43 31.07
N ASN A 695 14.60 22.53 30.09
CA ASN A 695 15.75 21.63 29.94
C ASN A 695 16.49 21.66 28.57
N SER A 696 16.28 22.67 27.70
CA SER A 696 16.70 22.55 26.28
C SER A 696 17.99 23.27 25.85
N ASN A 697 18.78 23.90 26.74
CA ASN A 697 20.08 24.45 26.33
C ASN A 697 20.98 24.80 27.53
N TYR A 698 22.14 24.15 27.65
CA TYR A 698 23.19 24.48 28.64
C TYR A 698 23.82 25.88 28.43
N HIS A 699 23.54 26.55 27.30
CA HIS A 699 24.04 27.91 26.97
C HIS A 699 22.98 29.03 27.03
N ARG A 700 21.79 28.82 27.63
CA ARG A 700 20.81 29.91 27.76
C ARG A 700 21.24 30.93 28.83
N LYS A 701 21.69 32.12 28.39
CA LYS A 701 21.92 33.29 29.26
C LYS A 701 20.64 33.96 29.80
N ASN A 702 19.47 33.71 29.20
CA ASN A 702 18.18 34.23 29.67
C ASN A 702 17.15 33.11 29.83
N LYS A 703 16.85 32.76 31.09
CA LYS A 703 15.84 31.75 31.46
C LYS A 703 14.38 32.23 31.35
N ASN A 704 14.15 33.53 31.08
CA ASN A 704 12.83 34.18 31.12
C ASN A 704 12.22 34.58 29.76
N SER A 705 12.79 34.20 28.60
CA SER A 705 12.15 34.51 27.31
C SER A 705 10.97 33.56 27.06
N ILE A 706 9.75 34.06 27.19
CA ILE A 706 8.52 33.34 26.80
C ILE A 706 8.56 33.13 25.29
N SER A 707 8.24 31.91 24.84
CA SER A 707 8.02 31.61 23.42
C SER A 707 6.56 31.19 23.30
N GLU A 708 5.79 31.95 22.54
CA GLU A 708 4.36 31.72 22.37
C GLU A 708 4.12 30.83 21.15
N GLU A 709 4.14 29.52 21.37
CA GLU A 709 3.84 28.52 20.35
C GLU A 709 2.32 28.33 20.26
N VAL A 710 1.80 28.30 19.04
CA VAL A 710 0.37 28.31 18.76
C VAL A 710 0.01 27.30 17.68
N LEU A 711 -1.25 26.88 17.70
CA LEU A 711 -1.90 26.14 16.62
C LEU A 711 -3.05 26.98 16.06
N ILE A 712 -2.94 27.41 14.82
CA ILE A 712 -3.96 28.17 14.11
C ILE A 712 -4.86 27.20 13.34
N THR A 713 -6.19 27.34 13.45
CA THR A 713 -7.18 26.51 12.73
C THR A 713 -8.22 27.37 12.03
N ASN A 714 -8.74 26.91 10.88
CA ASN A 714 -9.87 27.57 10.21
C ASN A 714 -11.25 27.11 10.71
N TYR A 715 -11.27 26.28 11.75
CA TYR A 715 -12.47 25.79 12.39
C TYR A 715 -12.38 26.02 13.91
N PRO A 716 -13.52 26.19 14.59
CA PRO A 716 -13.55 26.31 16.04
C PRO A 716 -13.14 24.98 16.69
N VAL A 717 -12.44 25.08 17.81
CA VAL A 717 -12.11 23.93 18.65
C VAL A 717 -12.81 24.10 19.99
N ASP A 718 -13.64 23.14 20.36
CA ASP A 718 -14.29 23.13 21.68
C ASP A 718 -13.31 22.64 22.73
N TRP A 719 -12.54 23.56 23.33
CA TRP A 719 -11.82 23.26 24.56
C TRP A 719 -12.71 23.53 25.78
N ARG A 720 -13.71 22.65 25.99
CA ARG A 720 -14.40 22.49 27.27
C ARG A 720 -14.74 21.02 27.49
N ASN A 721 -13.90 20.34 28.28
CA ASN A 721 -14.26 19.29 29.26
C ASN A 721 -12.98 18.60 29.79
N GLU A 722 -12.37 19.21 30.80
CA GLU A 722 -12.13 18.63 32.15
C GLU A 722 -11.37 19.64 33.02
#